data_AF-A0A849SPV6-F1
#
_entry.id   AF-A0A849SPV6-F1
#
_cell.length_a   1.000
_cell.length_b   1.000
_cell.length_c   1.000
_cell.angle_alpha   90.00
_cell.angle_beta   90.00
_cell.angle_gamma   90.00
#
_symmetry.space_group_name_H-M   'P 1'
#
loop_
_entity.id
_entity.type
_entity.pdbx_description
1 polymer ?
#
loop_
_entity_poly.entity_id
_entity_poly.type
_entity_poly.pdbx_seq_one_letter_code
_entity_poly.pdbx_strand_id
1 'polypeptide(L)'
;MARDHKRLGDLLIDENILTPENLADAITEQRRSGELLGSTLVRMGLVTEHQLMKVLQLQLGLPLVDLAEVVADEQALSLIKEDLARKYSALPLELEGRKTLVVAMGDPLNVAALEDLRFHSGMFIKPVLALPSAIQEAIARYYHIDTSMNEVISNIISTEEELVISAITEEDPQAQAIDELMKEAEGKPIVRLTNWLLHRAVEDRASDIHIEPQEKEIIVRLRVDGLLQAVQRLPKWTQSAIVSRIKVLSNLDIAEKRQPQDGRLMADVRGRRVDMRVSTLPTTHGEKVVIRVVDQLRANVSLDEVGLLPDDLAHIRRFLDRPQGIILVTGPTGSGKSTLLYAALRHLQHETRNIVTVEDPVEYQIGGISQVQVDEKAKKTFPAALRAILRQDPDVIMIGEIRDRETAQIAFRASVTGHLVLSTVHTNDAAGAVTRLVDLGLEPFMVASSLLGVVSMRLVRTLCPRCKETYEVNASNLNRLGVRDLVDGTVELSRGRGCPNCRETGYIGRTGVFEVLEISDHVRGLVLQNSPDSAIRQAAVESGMRGMGEDGLKKVMMGRTTLEEVTRVVYLAENEAKTCVACDAVVARTHEFCTQCGAFVGDHCTKCHRRIDTKWTFCPHCGNDSGRAREDDAEGSKPDISHGRRPRRGRAELRKAG
;
A
#
# COMPACT_ATOMS: atom_id res chain seq x y z
N MET A 1 -30.67 50.61 43.54
CA MET A 1 -31.16 51.73 42.70
C MET A 1 -31.87 51.11 41.51
N ALA A 2 -33.20 51.19 41.47
CA ALA A 2 -33.98 50.69 40.34
C ALA A 2 -33.67 51.57 39.12
N ARG A 3 -32.91 51.05 38.15
CA ARG A 3 -32.85 51.65 36.82
C ARG A 3 -34.23 51.42 36.19
N ASP A 4 -34.91 52.48 35.79
CA ASP A 4 -36.12 52.40 34.95
C ASP A 4 -35.78 51.57 33.71
N HIS A 5 -36.17 50.29 33.70
CA HIS A 5 -35.99 49.42 32.54
C HIS A 5 -37.01 49.85 31.48
N LYS A 6 -36.57 50.70 30.54
CA LYS A 6 -37.33 50.93 29.30
C LYS A 6 -37.66 49.58 28.66
N ARG A 7 -38.89 49.40 28.21
CA ARG A 7 -39.33 48.15 27.60
C ARG A 7 -38.65 47.98 26.24
N LEU A 8 -38.46 46.73 25.80
CA LEU A 8 -37.81 46.42 24.53
C LEU A 8 -38.42 47.17 23.34
N GLY A 9 -39.76 47.27 23.31
CA GLY A 9 -40.48 48.03 22.27
C GLY A 9 -40.16 49.51 22.27
N ASP A 10 -40.03 50.13 23.45
CA ASP A 10 -39.70 51.56 23.57
C ASP A 10 -38.26 51.83 23.13
N LEU A 11 -37.34 50.92 23.45
CA LEU A 11 -35.94 51.01 23.01
C LEU A 11 -35.78 50.86 21.50
N LEU A 12 -36.57 49.98 20.88
CA LEU A 12 -36.57 49.81 19.42
C LEU A 12 -37.15 51.03 18.69
N ILE A 13 -38.09 51.74 19.32
CA ILE A 13 -38.62 53.02 18.80
C ILE A 13 -37.57 54.13 18.97
N ASP A 14 -36.92 54.21 20.15
CA ASP A 14 -35.89 55.23 20.44
C ASP A 14 -34.70 55.14 19.47
N GLU A 15 -34.33 53.92 19.05
CA GLU A 15 -33.27 53.66 18.06
C GLU A 15 -33.74 53.82 16.59
N ASN A 16 -34.98 54.27 16.36
CA ASN A 16 -35.62 54.39 15.03
C ASN A 16 -35.66 53.07 14.22
N ILE A 17 -35.66 51.92 14.89
CA ILE A 17 -35.72 50.59 14.25
C ILE A 17 -37.17 50.18 14.01
N LEU A 18 -38.10 50.63 14.87
CA LEU A 18 -39.51 50.24 14.85
C LEU A 18 -40.41 51.47 14.99
N THR A 19 -41.57 51.47 14.31
CA THR A 19 -42.60 52.50 14.50
C THR A 19 -43.59 52.09 15.60
N PRO A 20 -44.27 53.04 16.27
CA PRO A 20 -45.31 52.72 17.26
C PRO A 20 -46.44 51.86 16.70
N GLU A 21 -46.78 52.04 15.42
CA GLU A 21 -47.80 51.26 14.69
C GLU A 21 -47.35 49.80 14.52
N ASN A 22 -46.12 49.59 14.04
CA ASN A 22 -45.54 48.24 13.87
C ASN A 22 -45.38 47.51 15.22
N LEU A 23 -45.11 48.24 16.30
CA LEU A 23 -45.03 47.67 17.65
C LEU A 23 -46.40 47.21 18.15
N ALA A 24 -47.47 47.97 17.89
CA ALA A 24 -48.83 47.59 18.27
C ALA A 24 -49.30 46.31 17.53
N ASP A 25 -48.98 46.20 16.25
CA ASP A 25 -49.26 45.00 15.44
C ASP A 25 -48.49 43.78 15.97
N ALA A 26 -47.19 43.96 16.27
CA ALA A 26 -46.36 42.89 16.84
C ALA A 26 -46.84 42.43 18.21
N ILE A 27 -47.31 43.33 19.09
CA ILE A 27 -47.88 42.97 20.40
C ILE A 27 -49.19 42.20 20.23
N THR A 28 -50.00 42.53 19.24
CA THR A 28 -51.25 41.82 18.94
C THR A 28 -50.96 40.41 18.47
N GLU A 29 -49.97 40.24 17.59
CA GLU A 29 -49.53 38.92 17.12
C GLU A 29 -48.85 38.11 18.23
N GLN A 30 -48.06 38.75 19.10
CA GLN A 30 -47.42 38.13 20.26
C GLN A 30 -48.45 37.51 21.21
N ARG A 31 -49.56 38.24 21.49
CA ARG A 31 -50.65 37.72 22.33
C ARG A 31 -51.34 36.51 21.72
N ARG A 32 -51.31 36.38 20.39
CA ARG A 32 -51.89 35.25 19.66
C ARG A 32 -50.94 34.04 19.60
N SER A 33 -49.64 34.27 19.43
CA SER A 33 -48.63 33.20 19.33
C SER A 33 -48.13 32.69 20.68
N GLY A 34 -48.17 33.52 21.73
CA GLY A 34 -47.56 33.23 23.03
C GLY A 34 -46.02 33.31 23.03
N GLU A 35 -45.41 33.75 21.92
CA GLU A 35 -43.97 33.90 21.78
C GLU A 35 -43.44 35.17 22.47
N LEU A 36 -42.12 35.31 22.56
CA LEU A 36 -41.51 36.56 23.01
C LEU A 36 -41.70 37.66 21.95
N LEU A 37 -41.78 38.91 22.40
CA LEU A 37 -41.96 40.05 21.50
C LEU A 37 -40.81 40.16 20.49
N GLY A 38 -39.58 39.92 20.92
CA GLY A 38 -38.40 39.96 20.04
C GLY A 38 -38.44 38.93 18.91
N SER A 39 -38.79 37.67 19.21
CA SER A 39 -38.94 36.62 18.18
C SER A 39 -40.10 36.93 17.23
N THR A 40 -41.19 37.50 17.75
CA THR A 40 -42.33 37.95 16.93
C THR A 40 -41.93 39.05 15.95
N LEU A 41 -41.15 40.04 16.40
CA LEU A 41 -40.65 41.14 15.57
C LEU A 41 -39.71 40.66 14.45
N VAL A 42 -38.85 39.68 14.73
CA VAL A 42 -37.97 39.07 13.72
C VAL A 42 -38.78 38.26 12.71
N ARG A 43 -39.72 37.43 13.18
CA ARG A 43 -40.59 36.60 12.32
C ARG A 43 -41.46 37.43 11.37
N MET A 44 -41.93 38.59 11.83
CA MET A 44 -42.70 39.54 11.02
C MET A 44 -41.83 40.35 10.05
N GLY A 45 -40.50 40.17 10.07
CA GLY A 45 -39.56 40.92 9.23
C GLY A 45 -39.43 42.40 9.60
N LEU A 46 -39.92 42.78 10.80
CA LEU A 46 -39.92 44.17 11.26
C LEU A 46 -38.56 44.58 11.84
N VAL A 47 -37.79 43.62 12.36
CA VAL A 47 -36.46 43.84 12.93
C VAL A 47 -35.56 42.65 12.54
N THR A 48 -34.29 42.88 12.22
CA THR A 48 -33.32 41.79 12.02
C THR A 48 -32.81 41.25 13.36
N GLU A 49 -32.41 39.97 13.43
CA GLU A 49 -31.85 39.40 14.67
C GLU A 49 -30.65 40.21 15.18
N HIS A 50 -29.80 40.72 14.28
CA HIS A 50 -28.65 41.55 14.63
C HIS A 50 -29.07 42.90 15.24
N GLN A 51 -30.08 43.59 14.70
CA GLN A 51 -30.61 44.82 15.28
C GLN A 51 -31.21 44.58 16.67
N LEU A 52 -31.96 43.48 16.83
CA LEU A 52 -32.55 43.09 18.10
C LEU A 52 -31.47 42.80 19.16
N MET A 53 -30.42 42.05 18.80
CA MET A 53 -29.32 41.73 19.72
C MET A 53 -28.54 42.96 20.18
N LYS A 54 -28.33 43.95 19.30
CA LYS A 54 -27.66 45.20 19.66
C LYS A 54 -28.45 46.00 20.70
N VAL A 55 -29.79 46.02 20.56
CA VAL A 55 -30.67 46.68 21.54
C VAL A 55 -30.70 45.91 22.87
N LEU A 56 -30.72 44.57 22.83
CA LEU A 56 -30.66 43.74 24.04
C LEU A 56 -29.32 43.85 24.76
N GLN A 57 -28.20 43.98 24.03
CA GLN A 57 -26.89 44.28 24.61
C GLN A 57 -26.91 45.59 25.40
N LEU A 58 -27.50 46.66 24.85
CA LEU A 58 -27.65 47.95 25.53
C LEU A 58 -28.56 47.85 26.76
N GLN A 59 -29.65 47.09 26.66
CA GLN A 59 -30.64 46.94 27.72
C GLN A 59 -30.12 46.10 28.90
N LEU A 60 -29.38 45.02 28.61
CA LEU A 60 -28.95 44.03 29.59
C LEU A 60 -27.50 44.24 30.06
N GLY A 61 -26.70 45.02 29.33
CA GLY A 61 -25.28 45.25 29.65
C GLY A 61 -24.40 44.00 29.50
N LEU A 62 -24.85 43.01 28.72
CA LEU A 62 -24.14 41.76 28.47
C LEU A 62 -23.34 41.84 27.16
N PRO A 63 -22.13 41.27 27.08
CA PRO A 63 -21.37 41.23 25.84
C PRO A 63 -22.08 40.35 24.81
N LEU A 64 -22.15 40.84 23.56
CA LEU A 64 -22.60 40.08 22.41
C LEU A 64 -21.38 39.39 21.78
N VAL A 65 -21.48 38.08 21.58
CA VAL A 65 -20.39 37.24 21.07
C VAL A 65 -20.77 36.69 19.70
N ASP A 66 -19.83 36.75 18.75
CA ASP A 66 -19.94 36.08 17.47
C ASP A 66 -19.38 34.65 17.56
N LEU A 67 -20.26 33.66 17.49
CA LEU A 67 -19.90 32.24 17.55
C LEU A 67 -19.22 31.71 16.28
N ALA A 68 -19.15 32.51 15.21
CA ALA A 68 -18.34 32.18 14.05
C ALA A 68 -16.84 32.39 14.30
N GLU A 69 -16.48 33.34 15.17
CA GLU A 69 -15.09 33.74 15.45
C GLU A 69 -14.54 33.13 16.75
N VAL A 70 -15.43 32.67 17.64
CA VAL A 70 -15.05 32.10 18.94
C VAL A 70 -14.93 30.57 18.87
N VAL A 71 -13.80 30.06 19.36
CA VAL A 71 -13.55 28.63 19.55
C VAL A 71 -13.94 28.27 20.98
N ALA A 72 -14.90 27.35 21.13
CA ALA A 72 -15.31 26.86 22.45
C ALA A 72 -14.29 25.86 23.02
N ASP A 73 -14.02 25.95 24.31
CA ASP A 73 -13.16 25.04 25.06
C ASP A 73 -13.83 23.66 25.22
N GLU A 74 -13.11 22.59 24.93
CA GLU A 74 -13.57 21.20 25.04
C GLU A 74 -13.98 20.87 26.50
N GLN A 75 -13.26 21.42 27.49
CA GLN A 75 -13.63 21.22 28.90
C GLN A 75 -14.97 21.89 29.22
N ALA A 76 -15.23 23.08 28.67
CA ALA A 76 -16.51 23.78 28.86
C ALA A 76 -17.67 23.03 28.18
N LEU A 77 -17.47 22.54 26.95
CA LEU A 77 -18.48 21.78 26.19
C LEU A 77 -18.90 20.49 26.90
N SER A 78 -17.96 19.80 27.57
CA SER A 78 -18.23 18.54 28.28
C SER A 78 -19.16 18.68 29.50
N LEU A 79 -19.31 19.89 30.05
CA LEU A 79 -20.09 20.14 31.28
C LEU A 79 -21.60 20.22 31.05
N ILE A 80 -22.04 20.43 29.80
CA ILE A 80 -23.44 20.53 29.43
C ILE A 80 -23.72 19.51 28.31
N LYS A 81 -24.77 18.70 28.45
CA LYS A 81 -25.16 17.71 27.42
C LYS A 81 -25.86 18.38 26.24
N GLU A 82 -25.78 17.77 25.05
CA GLU A 82 -26.39 18.28 23.81
C GLU A 82 -27.89 18.58 23.98
N ASP A 83 -28.65 17.66 24.58
CA ASP A 83 -30.10 17.83 24.79
C ASP A 83 -30.42 19.10 25.60
N LEU A 84 -29.59 19.41 26.60
CA LEU A 84 -29.76 20.57 27.48
C LEU A 84 -29.34 21.86 26.77
N ALA A 85 -28.23 21.82 26.03
CA ALA A 85 -27.77 22.91 25.18
C ALA A 85 -28.81 23.26 24.11
N ARG A 86 -29.44 22.26 23.47
CA ARG A 86 -30.52 22.46 22.49
C ARG A 86 -31.78 23.01 23.15
N LYS A 87 -32.22 22.41 24.26
CA LYS A 87 -33.43 22.82 25.00
C LYS A 87 -33.40 24.29 25.38
N TYR A 88 -32.26 24.77 25.88
CA TYR A 88 -32.12 26.15 26.36
C TYR A 88 -31.47 27.10 25.37
N SER A 89 -31.17 26.63 24.15
CA SER A 89 -30.40 27.37 23.15
C SER A 89 -29.19 28.05 23.80
N ALA A 90 -28.35 27.23 24.43
CA ALA A 90 -27.21 27.64 25.23
C ALA A 90 -25.96 26.84 24.85
N LEU A 91 -24.84 27.52 24.64
CA LEU A 91 -23.56 26.90 24.26
C LEU A 91 -22.47 27.30 25.27
N PRO A 92 -21.85 26.35 25.97
CA PRO A 92 -20.66 26.63 26.79
C PRO A 92 -19.50 27.10 25.92
N LEU A 93 -18.82 28.17 26.33
CA LEU A 93 -17.69 28.74 25.59
C LEU A 93 -16.35 28.49 26.27
N GLU A 94 -16.22 28.87 27.54
CA GLU A 94 -14.94 28.81 28.26
C GLU A 94 -15.15 28.76 29.78
N LEU A 95 -14.10 28.36 30.49
CA LEU A 95 -14.02 28.39 31.94
C LEU A 95 -13.29 29.64 32.42
N GLU A 96 -13.97 30.45 33.23
CA GLU A 96 -13.35 31.60 33.91
C GLU A 96 -12.94 31.18 35.33
N GLY A 97 -11.66 30.87 35.50
CA GLY A 97 -11.13 30.34 36.75
C GLY A 97 -11.64 28.93 37.06
N ARG A 98 -11.90 28.61 38.33
CA ARG A 98 -12.29 27.24 38.78
C ARG A 98 -13.78 27.03 39.02
N LYS A 99 -14.61 28.07 38.94
CA LYS A 99 -16.01 28.01 39.39
C LYS A 99 -17.02 28.68 38.47
N THR A 100 -16.59 29.29 37.36
CA THR A 100 -17.47 30.06 36.49
C THR A 100 -17.40 29.52 35.06
N LEU A 101 -18.55 29.22 34.48
CA LEU A 101 -18.72 28.78 33.10
C LEU A 101 -19.33 29.93 32.29
N VAL A 102 -18.63 30.35 31.24
CA VAL A 102 -19.15 31.34 30.29
C VAL A 102 -20.03 30.63 29.27
N VAL A 103 -21.29 31.06 29.16
CA VAL A 103 -22.28 30.39 28.30
C VAL A 103 -22.94 31.40 27.37
N ALA A 104 -22.84 31.15 26.07
CA ALA A 104 -23.59 31.89 25.06
C ALA A 104 -25.05 31.48 25.08
N MET A 105 -25.97 32.43 25.26
CA MET A 105 -27.39 32.17 25.40
C MET A 105 -28.21 33.09 24.49
N GLY A 106 -29.24 32.52 23.87
CA GLY A 106 -30.22 33.29 23.10
C GLY A 106 -31.19 34.08 23.99
N ASP A 107 -31.44 33.59 25.20
CA ASP A 107 -32.26 34.26 26.21
C ASP A 107 -31.60 34.18 27.60
N PRO A 108 -30.78 35.16 27.99
CA PRO A 108 -30.11 35.21 29.29
C PRO A 108 -31.05 35.63 30.43
N LEU A 109 -32.32 35.97 30.16
CA LEU A 109 -33.32 36.28 31.19
C LEU A 109 -34.10 35.04 31.66
N ASN A 110 -33.90 33.91 30.98
CA ASN A 110 -34.51 32.65 31.37
C ASN A 110 -33.86 32.09 32.64
N VAL A 111 -34.45 32.43 33.80
CA VAL A 111 -33.96 32.03 35.12
C VAL A 111 -33.91 30.50 35.26
N ALA A 112 -34.90 29.78 34.72
CA ALA A 112 -34.92 28.32 34.76
C ALA A 112 -33.76 27.70 33.95
N ALA A 113 -33.42 28.27 32.79
CA ALA A 113 -32.25 27.86 32.02
C ALA A 113 -30.95 28.06 32.81
N LEU A 114 -30.78 29.22 33.45
CA LEU A 114 -29.58 29.51 34.26
C LEU A 114 -29.43 28.57 35.45
N GLU A 115 -30.52 28.26 36.16
CA GLU A 115 -30.52 27.33 37.28
C GLU A 115 -30.22 25.89 36.85
N ASP A 116 -30.84 25.43 35.77
CA ASP A 116 -30.60 24.08 35.22
C ASP A 116 -29.16 23.94 34.71
N LEU A 117 -28.65 24.92 33.97
CA LEU A 117 -27.27 24.90 33.47
C LEU A 117 -26.27 24.93 34.63
N ARG A 118 -26.55 25.70 35.68
CA ARG A 118 -25.75 25.72 36.93
C ARG A 118 -25.76 24.39 37.64
N PHE A 119 -26.93 23.74 37.75
CA PHE A 119 -27.06 22.44 38.40
C PHE A 119 -26.27 21.35 37.67
N HIS A 120 -26.38 21.30 36.34
CA HIS A 120 -25.70 20.26 35.53
C HIS A 120 -24.19 20.48 35.40
N SER A 121 -23.75 21.74 35.26
CA SER A 121 -22.32 22.06 35.18
C SER A 121 -21.61 22.04 36.54
N GLY A 122 -22.36 22.20 37.65
CA GLY A 122 -21.78 22.42 38.97
C GLY A 122 -21.08 23.78 39.14
N MET A 123 -21.27 24.71 38.20
CA MET A 123 -20.55 25.98 38.11
C MET A 123 -21.50 27.18 38.11
N PHE A 124 -21.00 28.36 38.48
CA PHE A 124 -21.72 29.61 38.28
C PHE A 124 -21.77 29.93 36.78
N ILE A 125 -22.95 30.28 36.28
CA ILE A 125 -23.14 30.62 34.87
C ILE A 125 -22.94 32.13 34.68
N LYS A 126 -22.00 32.49 33.81
CA LYS A 126 -21.83 33.85 33.30
C LYS A 126 -22.42 33.91 31.88
N PRO A 127 -23.65 34.42 31.72
CA PRO A 127 -24.28 34.46 30.41
C PRO A 127 -23.66 35.53 29.52
N VAL A 128 -23.45 35.20 28.25
CA VAL A 128 -23.14 36.14 27.18
C VAL A 128 -24.20 36.01 26.08
N LEU A 129 -24.49 37.11 25.38
CA LEU A 129 -25.50 37.11 24.34
C LEU A 129 -24.93 36.52 23.06
N ALA A 130 -25.69 35.66 22.39
CA ALA A 130 -25.41 35.24 21.03
C ALA A 130 -26.72 35.00 20.27
N LEU A 131 -26.64 35.03 18.94
CA LEU A 131 -27.79 34.79 18.07
C LEU A 131 -28.29 33.34 18.25
N PRO A 132 -29.61 33.09 18.45
CA PRO A 132 -30.15 31.73 18.59
C PRO A 132 -29.81 30.84 17.40
N SER A 133 -29.86 31.39 16.18
CA SER A 133 -29.46 30.74 14.93
C SER A 133 -27.98 30.29 14.98
N ALA A 134 -27.07 31.19 15.36
CA ALA A 134 -25.65 30.89 15.52
C ALA A 134 -25.36 29.85 16.62
N ILE A 135 -26.14 29.87 17.71
CA ILE A 135 -26.03 28.88 18.79
C ILE A 135 -26.43 27.49 18.28
N GLN A 136 -27.52 27.37 17.52
CA GLN A 136 -27.95 26.08 16.97
C GLN A 136 -26.93 25.51 15.96
N GLU A 137 -26.36 26.36 15.10
CA GLU A 137 -25.29 25.97 14.19
C GLU A 137 -24.03 25.52 14.94
N ALA A 138 -23.64 26.24 16.00
CA ALA A 138 -22.50 25.88 16.82
C ALA A 138 -22.74 24.59 17.61
N ILE A 139 -23.94 24.35 18.14
CA ILE A 139 -24.31 23.07 18.78
C ILE A 139 -24.17 21.91 17.78
N ALA A 140 -24.68 22.07 16.55
CA ALA A 140 -24.54 21.07 15.50
C ALA A 140 -23.07 20.86 15.05
N ARG A 141 -22.21 21.86 15.23
CA ARG A 141 -20.77 21.74 14.94
C ARG A 141 -20.02 20.99 16.04
N TYR A 142 -20.31 21.28 17.31
CA TYR A 142 -19.53 20.81 18.45
C TYR A 142 -20.06 19.50 19.07
N TYR A 143 -21.37 19.30 19.17
CA TYR A 143 -21.95 18.11 19.82
C TYR A 143 -22.16 16.92 18.87
N HIS A 144 -22.26 17.15 17.55
CA HIS A 144 -22.58 16.11 16.57
C HIS A 144 -21.41 15.16 16.25
N ILE A 145 -20.23 15.44 16.79
CA ILE A 145 -19.03 14.62 16.60
C ILE A 145 -19.17 13.32 17.40
N ASP A 146 -19.56 13.35 18.69
CA ASP A 146 -19.59 12.17 19.57
C ASP A 146 -20.65 11.11 19.21
N THR A 147 -21.87 11.51 18.90
CA THR A 147 -22.99 10.59 18.56
C THR A 147 -22.73 9.88 17.24
N SER A 148 -22.23 10.62 16.24
CA SER A 148 -21.84 10.07 14.94
C SER A 148 -20.66 9.09 15.04
N MET A 149 -19.72 9.28 15.99
CA MET A 149 -18.64 8.31 16.19
C MET A 149 -19.14 6.99 16.76
N ASN A 150 -20.01 7.06 17.76
CA ASN A 150 -20.52 5.85 18.41
C ASN A 150 -21.32 4.98 17.43
N GLU A 151 -22.16 5.58 16.58
CA GLU A 151 -22.90 4.86 15.54
C GLU A 151 -22.00 4.26 14.45
N VAL A 152 -21.01 5.03 13.96
CA VAL A 152 -20.06 4.52 12.96
C VAL A 152 -19.25 3.36 13.52
N ILE A 153 -18.84 3.44 14.79
CA ILE A 153 -18.05 2.40 15.42
C ILE A 153 -18.88 1.18 15.78
N SER A 154 -20.11 1.33 16.26
CA SER A 154 -21.01 0.18 16.49
C SER A 154 -21.35 -0.55 15.20
N ASN A 155 -21.40 0.16 14.06
CA ASN A 155 -21.63 -0.46 12.75
C ASN A 155 -20.39 -1.21 12.20
N ILE A 156 -19.18 -0.80 12.59
CA ILE A 156 -17.92 -1.42 12.15
C ILE A 156 -17.47 -2.54 13.10
N ILE A 157 -17.64 -2.35 14.40
CA ILE A 157 -17.22 -3.25 15.47
C ILE A 157 -18.44 -3.98 16.03
N SER A 158 -18.79 -5.11 15.40
CA SER A 158 -19.93 -5.95 15.79
C SER A 158 -19.65 -6.89 16.98
N THR A 159 -18.42 -6.89 17.51
CA THR A 159 -17.98 -7.77 18.60
C THR A 159 -17.18 -6.97 19.62
N GLU A 160 -17.61 -7.03 20.89
CA GLU A 160 -16.92 -6.47 22.06
C GLU A 160 -15.70 -7.33 22.43
N GLU A 161 -14.74 -7.46 21.53
CA GLU A 161 -13.42 -7.93 21.94
C GLU A 161 -12.66 -6.75 22.55
N GLU A 162 -12.61 -6.70 23.89
CA GLU A 162 -11.71 -5.82 24.63
C GLU A 162 -10.26 -6.12 24.19
N LEU A 163 -9.69 -5.20 23.43
CA LEU A 163 -8.35 -5.32 22.87
C LEU A 163 -7.41 -4.39 23.63
N VAL A 164 -6.57 -5.01 24.45
CA VAL A 164 -5.45 -4.34 25.13
C VAL A 164 -4.29 -4.24 24.15
N ILE A 165 -4.07 -3.04 23.59
CA ILE A 165 -2.81 -2.72 22.92
C ILE A 165 -1.94 -2.02 23.95
N SER A 166 -1.09 -2.77 24.63
CA SER A 166 -0.02 -2.19 25.44
C SER A 166 1.13 -1.78 24.52
N ALA A 167 1.37 -0.48 24.36
CA ALA A 167 2.61 0.00 23.77
C ALA A 167 3.74 -0.38 24.73
N ILE A 168 4.56 -1.37 24.37
CA ILE A 168 5.76 -1.68 25.15
C ILE A 168 6.78 -0.61 24.80
N THR A 169 6.83 0.42 25.63
CA THR A 169 7.91 1.39 25.63
C THR A 169 9.11 0.74 26.33
N GLU A 170 10.24 0.67 25.64
CA GLU A 170 11.51 0.39 26.31
C GLU A 170 11.71 1.46 27.40
N GLU A 171 12.25 1.05 28.55
CA GLU A 171 12.32 1.78 29.83
C GLU A 171 12.76 3.26 29.72
N ASP A 172 11.84 4.15 29.38
CA ASP A 172 11.99 5.61 29.45
C ASP A 172 11.06 6.14 30.56
N PRO A 173 11.56 6.89 31.56
CA PRO A 173 10.74 7.51 32.60
C PRO A 173 9.58 8.39 32.08
N GLN A 174 9.62 8.86 30.84
CA GLN A 174 8.50 9.59 30.21
C GLN A 174 7.34 8.68 29.76
N ALA A 175 7.55 7.37 29.65
CA ALA A 175 6.55 6.43 29.16
C ALA A 175 5.44 6.10 30.17
N GLN A 176 5.69 6.25 31.48
CA GLN A 176 4.67 6.01 32.51
C GLN A 176 3.52 7.04 32.45
N ALA A 177 3.82 8.30 32.11
CA ALA A 177 2.80 9.32 31.91
C ALA A 177 1.95 9.06 30.66
N ILE A 178 2.54 8.45 29.63
CA ILE A 178 1.82 8.02 28.42
C ILE A 178 0.93 6.81 28.73
N ASP A 179 1.39 5.85 29.53
CA ASP A 179 0.60 4.67 29.93
C ASP A 179 -0.61 5.06 30.81
N GLU A 180 -0.47 6.04 31.71
CA GLU A 180 -1.58 6.60 32.49
C GLU A 180 -2.60 7.35 31.61
N LEU A 181 -2.14 8.18 30.65
CA LEU A 181 -3.01 8.81 29.65
C LEU A 181 -3.69 7.80 28.71
N MET A 182 -3.04 6.66 28.45
CA MET A 182 -3.60 5.58 27.63
C MET A 182 -4.69 4.81 28.37
N LYS A 183 -4.54 4.60 29.68
CA LYS A 183 -5.56 3.99 30.56
C LYS A 183 -6.76 4.92 30.78
N GLU A 184 -6.56 6.22 30.93
CA GLU A 184 -7.67 7.20 31.00
C GLU A 184 -8.46 7.33 29.68
N ALA A 185 -7.88 6.91 28.56
CA ALA A 185 -8.51 6.91 27.25
C ALA A 185 -9.20 5.57 26.88
N GLU A 186 -9.11 4.55 27.73
CA GLU A 186 -9.82 3.28 27.54
C GLU A 186 -11.35 3.53 27.52
N GLY A 187 -12.00 3.12 26.43
CA GLY A 187 -13.43 3.33 26.20
C GLY A 187 -13.79 4.44 25.21
N LYS A 188 -12.85 5.31 24.79
CA LYS A 188 -13.13 6.35 23.79
C LYS A 188 -13.33 5.74 22.39
N PRO A 189 -14.33 6.21 21.59
CA PRO A 189 -14.63 5.73 20.24
C PRO A 189 -13.38 5.57 19.36
N ILE A 190 -12.59 6.62 19.21
CA ILE A 190 -11.41 6.63 18.33
C ILE A 190 -10.37 5.57 18.74
N VAL A 191 -10.18 5.31 20.03
CA VAL A 191 -9.25 4.28 20.51
C VAL A 191 -9.73 2.90 20.05
N ARG A 192 -11.02 2.59 20.19
CA ARG A 192 -11.59 1.32 19.71
C ARG A 192 -11.42 1.15 18.20
N LEU A 193 -11.66 2.21 17.43
CA LEU A 193 -11.49 2.18 15.98
C LEU A 193 -10.03 1.95 15.58
N THR A 194 -9.07 2.68 16.17
CA THR A 194 -7.65 2.47 15.88
C THR A 194 -7.20 1.06 16.29
N ASN A 195 -7.60 0.57 17.47
CA ASN A 195 -7.27 -0.78 17.91
C ASN A 195 -7.85 -1.85 16.97
N TRP A 196 -9.10 -1.68 16.53
CA TRP A 196 -9.73 -2.56 15.54
C TRP A 196 -8.97 -2.58 14.21
N LEU A 197 -8.54 -1.42 13.70
CA LEU A 197 -7.75 -1.33 12.46
C LEU A 197 -6.43 -2.11 12.56
N LEU A 198 -5.71 -1.94 13.68
CA LEU A 198 -4.45 -2.65 13.95
C LEU A 198 -4.67 -4.16 14.10
N HIS A 199 -5.68 -4.56 14.88
CA HIS A 199 -6.05 -5.96 15.04
C HIS A 199 -6.42 -6.60 13.71
N ARG A 200 -7.30 -5.93 12.95
CA ARG A 200 -7.76 -6.40 11.65
C ARG A 200 -6.60 -6.63 10.71
N ALA A 201 -5.60 -5.75 10.69
CA ALA A 201 -4.41 -5.94 9.86
C ALA A 201 -3.60 -7.19 10.24
N VAL A 202 -3.41 -7.45 11.53
CA VAL A 202 -2.69 -8.63 12.03
C VAL A 202 -3.46 -9.92 11.75
N GLU A 203 -4.76 -9.94 12.05
CA GLU A 203 -5.66 -11.05 11.73
C GLU A 203 -5.71 -11.31 10.22
N ASP A 204 -5.75 -10.24 9.43
CA ASP A 204 -5.82 -10.30 7.98
C ASP A 204 -4.51 -10.66 7.30
N ARG A 205 -3.46 -10.81 8.08
CA ARG A 205 -2.12 -11.12 7.63
C ARG A 205 -1.52 -10.06 6.71
N ALA A 206 -1.93 -8.80 6.88
CA ALA A 206 -1.43 -7.68 6.11
C ALA A 206 0.05 -7.40 6.40
N SER A 207 0.81 -7.00 5.36
CA SER A 207 2.17 -6.47 5.50
C SER A 207 2.18 -4.97 5.79
N ASP A 208 1.17 -4.25 5.31
CA ASP A 208 1.07 -2.81 5.46
C ASP A 208 -0.39 -2.39 5.66
N ILE A 209 -0.60 -1.40 6.52
CA ILE A 209 -1.86 -0.67 6.69
C ILE A 209 -1.67 0.69 6.03
N HIS A 210 -2.56 1.07 5.14
CA HIS A 210 -2.59 2.36 4.47
C HIS A 210 -3.83 3.11 4.91
N ILE A 211 -3.66 4.25 5.56
CA ILE A 211 -4.73 5.17 5.94
C ILE A 211 -4.55 6.42 5.09
N GLU A 212 -5.38 6.54 4.06
CA GLU A 212 -5.19 7.53 3.00
C GLU A 212 -6.33 8.54 2.99
N PRO A 213 -6.03 9.82 3.26
CA PRO A 213 -7.05 10.84 3.19
C PRO A 213 -7.38 11.17 1.73
N GLN A 214 -8.67 11.21 1.42
CA GLN A 214 -9.22 11.80 0.21
C GLN A 214 -9.88 13.14 0.56
N GLU A 215 -10.42 13.84 -0.43
CA GLU A 215 -11.12 15.11 -0.22
C GLU A 215 -12.30 14.97 0.77
N LYS A 216 -13.11 13.92 0.60
CA LYS A 216 -14.39 13.74 1.33
C LYS A 216 -14.43 12.56 2.31
N GLU A 217 -13.44 11.68 2.28
CA GLU A 217 -13.41 10.45 3.07
C GLU A 217 -11.96 10.04 3.37
N ILE A 218 -11.80 9.00 4.18
CA ILE A 218 -10.53 8.30 4.38
C ILE A 218 -10.71 6.88 3.85
N ILE A 219 -9.76 6.42 3.05
CA ILE A 219 -9.72 5.04 2.58
C ILE A 219 -8.67 4.29 3.39
N VAL A 220 -9.09 3.25 4.09
CA VAL A 220 -8.18 2.29 4.72
C VAL A 220 -7.97 1.12 3.77
N ARG A 221 -6.72 0.88 3.40
CA ARG A 221 -6.32 -0.28 2.59
C ARG A 221 -5.33 -1.14 3.36
N LEU A 222 -5.47 -2.45 3.25
CA LEU A 222 -4.48 -3.41 3.74
C LEU A 222 -3.72 -3.98 2.55
N ARG A 223 -2.39 -4.13 2.68
CA ARG A 223 -1.61 -4.93 1.75
C ARG A 223 -1.60 -6.37 2.22
N VAL A 224 -2.40 -7.22 1.60
CA VAL A 224 -2.47 -8.66 1.90
C VAL A 224 -1.91 -9.42 0.70
N ASP A 225 -0.95 -10.32 0.96
CA ASP A 225 -0.27 -11.10 -0.07
C ASP A 225 0.27 -10.24 -1.25
N GLY A 226 0.76 -9.04 -0.93
CA GLY A 226 1.37 -8.11 -1.87
C GLY A 226 0.38 -7.15 -2.57
N LEU A 227 -0.92 -7.38 -2.48
CA LEU A 227 -1.95 -6.55 -3.13
C LEU A 227 -2.68 -5.65 -2.13
N LEU A 228 -2.96 -4.42 -2.55
CA LEU A 228 -3.76 -3.48 -1.77
C LEU A 228 -5.24 -3.80 -1.91
N GLN A 229 -5.92 -3.92 -0.78
CA GLN A 229 -7.36 -4.18 -0.69
C GLN A 229 -7.99 -3.10 0.19
N ALA A 230 -9.02 -2.42 -0.32
CA ALA A 230 -9.78 -1.47 0.48
C ALA A 230 -10.64 -2.25 1.47
N VAL A 231 -10.41 -2.02 2.77
CA VAL A 231 -11.10 -2.75 3.84
C VAL A 231 -12.15 -1.89 4.54
N GLN A 232 -11.94 -0.56 4.58
CA GLN A 232 -12.85 0.35 5.24
C GLN A 232 -12.79 1.73 4.58
N ARG A 233 -13.95 2.39 4.53
CA ARG A 233 -14.06 3.83 4.25
C ARG A 233 -14.56 4.51 5.51
N LEU A 234 -13.89 5.58 5.91
CA LEU A 234 -14.20 6.32 7.13
C LEU A 234 -14.58 7.76 6.77
N PRO A 235 -15.51 8.38 7.51
CA PRO A 235 -15.82 9.79 7.33
C PRO A 235 -14.59 10.69 7.51
N LYS A 236 -14.49 11.77 6.73
CA LYS A 236 -13.34 12.68 6.75
C LYS A 236 -12.97 13.21 8.13
N TRP A 237 -13.98 13.49 8.95
CA TRP A 237 -13.80 14.07 10.29
C TRP A 237 -13.02 13.13 11.24
N THR A 238 -12.99 11.82 10.99
CA THR A 238 -12.22 10.86 11.83
C THR A 238 -10.71 11.00 11.68
N GLN A 239 -10.23 11.69 10.65
CA GLN A 239 -8.82 11.71 10.25
C GLN A 239 -7.90 12.22 11.34
N SER A 240 -8.16 13.43 11.84
CA SER A 240 -7.29 14.08 12.82
C SER A 240 -7.14 13.24 14.09
N ALA A 241 -8.22 12.58 14.51
CA ALA A 241 -8.23 11.77 15.71
C ALA A 241 -7.46 10.45 15.52
N ILE A 242 -7.64 9.74 14.40
CA ILE A 242 -6.89 8.52 14.09
C ILE A 242 -5.39 8.82 13.94
N VAL A 243 -5.03 9.88 13.20
CA VAL A 243 -3.63 10.26 13.00
C VAL A 243 -2.98 10.64 14.33
N SER A 244 -3.67 11.45 15.16
CA SER A 244 -3.19 11.83 16.49
C SER A 244 -2.95 10.61 17.38
N ARG A 245 -3.89 9.66 17.42
CA ARG A 245 -3.75 8.42 18.19
C ARG A 245 -2.55 7.60 17.72
N ILE A 246 -2.36 7.44 16.42
CA ILE A 246 -1.21 6.70 15.87
C ILE A 246 0.11 7.41 16.20
N LYS A 247 0.15 8.74 16.15
CA LYS A 247 1.32 9.53 16.55
C LYS A 247 1.67 9.32 18.01
N VAL A 248 0.68 9.36 18.92
CA VAL A 248 0.87 9.04 20.34
C VAL A 248 1.45 7.64 20.53
N LEU A 249 0.86 6.63 19.89
CA LEU A 249 1.30 5.23 20.00
C LEU A 249 2.72 5.00 19.47
N SER A 250 3.20 5.86 18.58
CA SER A 250 4.49 5.73 17.90
C SER A 250 5.54 6.75 18.39
N ASN A 251 5.24 7.47 19.48
CA ASN A 251 6.06 8.54 20.04
C ASN A 251 6.42 9.65 19.02
N LEU A 252 5.45 10.11 18.24
CA LEU A 252 5.58 11.16 17.23
C LEU A 252 4.96 12.49 17.69
N ASP A 253 5.42 13.60 17.10
CA ASP A 253 4.92 14.94 17.42
C ASP A 253 3.54 15.17 16.78
N ILE A 254 2.53 15.34 17.63
CA ILE A 254 1.12 15.58 17.24
C ILE A 254 0.92 16.98 16.66
N ALA A 255 1.70 17.97 17.12
CA ALA A 255 1.59 19.36 16.70
C ALA A 255 2.18 19.56 15.30
N GLU A 256 3.27 18.85 14.98
CA GLU A 256 3.86 18.91 13.64
C GLU A 256 3.07 18.06 12.63
N LYS A 257 2.57 18.70 11.57
CA LYS A 257 1.72 18.11 10.53
C LYS A 257 2.21 18.42 9.10
N ARG A 258 3.32 19.15 8.99
CA ARG A 258 3.86 19.68 7.72
C ARG A 258 5.12 18.94 7.28
N GLN A 259 5.71 18.13 8.17
CA GLN A 259 6.88 17.32 7.87
C GLN A 259 6.55 15.83 7.97
N PRO A 260 7.18 14.97 7.13
CA PRO A 260 7.13 13.54 7.33
C PRO A 260 7.68 13.15 8.71
N GLN A 261 7.11 12.13 9.32
CA GLN A 261 7.59 11.58 10.59
C GLN A 261 7.58 10.06 10.54
N ASP A 262 8.58 9.44 11.16
CA ASP A 262 8.73 7.99 11.23
C ASP A 262 8.89 7.56 12.69
N GLY A 263 8.17 6.52 13.07
CA GLY A 263 8.12 6.02 14.44
C GLY A 263 8.01 4.50 14.47
N ARG A 264 8.04 3.94 15.67
CA ARG A 264 7.83 2.51 15.92
C ARG A 264 6.82 2.35 17.04
N LEU A 265 5.97 1.34 16.93
CA LEU A 265 5.11 0.89 18.00
C LEU A 265 5.21 -0.62 18.12
N MET A 266 5.30 -1.11 19.35
CA MET A 266 5.15 -2.53 19.65
C MET A 266 3.72 -2.79 20.10
N ALA A 267 3.06 -3.74 19.44
CA ALA A 267 1.71 -4.16 19.81
C ALA A 267 1.71 -5.65 20.20
N ASP A 268 0.96 -5.99 21.25
CA ASP A 268 0.58 -7.37 21.53
C ASP A 268 -0.84 -7.62 20.98
N VAL A 269 -0.97 -8.60 20.09
CA VAL A 269 -2.25 -8.94 19.46
C VAL A 269 -2.53 -10.44 19.65
N ARG A 270 -3.36 -10.77 20.64
CA ARG A 270 -3.69 -12.16 21.05
C ARG A 270 -2.43 -12.98 21.42
N GLY A 271 -1.52 -12.40 22.20
CA GLY A 271 -0.26 -13.04 22.61
C GLY A 271 0.83 -13.05 21.53
N ARG A 272 0.60 -12.35 20.41
CA ARG A 272 1.59 -12.18 19.33
C ARG A 272 2.19 -10.80 19.45
N ARG A 273 3.49 -10.74 19.76
CA ARG A 273 4.28 -9.50 19.66
C ARG A 273 4.49 -9.14 18.20
N VAL A 274 4.01 -7.96 17.83
CA VAL A 274 4.11 -7.41 16.48
C VAL A 274 4.82 -6.08 16.56
N ASP A 275 5.96 -5.97 15.86
CA ASP A 275 6.65 -4.70 15.67
C ASP A 275 5.99 -3.98 14.48
N MET A 276 5.67 -2.71 14.65
CA MET A 276 5.01 -1.91 13.63
C MET A 276 5.79 -0.63 13.39
N ARG A 277 6.21 -0.43 12.14
CA ARG A 277 6.92 0.78 11.71
C ARG A 277 5.92 1.75 11.11
N VAL A 278 5.80 2.92 11.70
CA VAL A 278 4.81 3.93 11.32
C VAL A 278 5.48 5.05 10.56
N SER A 279 4.88 5.49 9.47
CA SER A 279 5.29 6.67 8.71
C SER A 279 4.07 7.55 8.44
N THR A 280 4.18 8.84 8.77
CA THR A 280 3.18 9.85 8.46
C THR A 280 3.72 10.80 7.41
N LEU A 281 2.95 11.03 6.34
CA LEU A 281 3.31 11.88 5.22
C LEU A 281 2.23 12.95 5.01
N PRO A 282 2.55 14.26 5.12
CA PRO A 282 1.61 15.33 4.77
C PRO A 282 1.21 15.26 3.29
N THR A 283 -0.09 15.34 3.00
CA THR A 283 -0.65 15.38 1.64
C THR A 283 -1.64 16.54 1.49
N THR A 284 -2.17 16.76 0.28
CA THR A 284 -3.13 17.84 -0.02
C THR A 284 -4.40 17.77 0.83
N HIS A 285 -4.80 16.57 1.26
CA HIS A 285 -6.01 16.36 2.06
C HIS A 285 -5.67 15.97 3.51
N GLY A 286 -4.47 16.31 3.99
CA GLY A 286 -3.98 16.02 5.34
C GLY A 286 -3.01 14.82 5.37
N GLU A 287 -2.76 14.26 6.55
CA GLU A 287 -1.69 13.26 6.68
C GLU A 287 -2.11 11.86 6.21
N LYS A 288 -1.33 11.28 5.31
CA LYS A 288 -1.35 9.85 4.98
C LYS A 288 -0.53 9.10 6.00
N VAL A 289 -1.06 7.99 6.52
CA VAL A 289 -0.33 7.11 7.44
C VAL A 289 -0.12 5.76 6.77
N VAL A 290 1.11 5.25 6.87
CA VAL A 290 1.47 3.88 6.47
C VAL A 290 2.08 3.20 7.68
N ILE A 291 1.55 2.02 8.03
CA ILE A 291 2.06 1.20 9.11
C ILE A 291 2.52 -0.13 8.52
N ARG A 292 3.82 -0.40 8.54
CA ARG A 292 4.37 -1.70 8.16
C ARG A 292 4.29 -2.65 9.35
N VAL A 293 3.63 -3.78 9.15
CA VAL A 293 3.37 -4.79 10.17
C VAL A 293 4.44 -5.88 10.07
N VAL A 294 5.29 -5.99 11.08
CA VAL A 294 6.37 -6.98 11.18
C VAL A 294 5.99 -8.04 12.20
N ASP A 295 5.43 -9.15 11.70
CA ASP A 295 5.04 -10.31 12.50
C ASP A 295 6.24 -11.26 12.65
N GLN A 296 6.87 -11.26 13.83
CA GLN A 296 8.08 -12.04 14.12
C GLN A 296 7.86 -13.56 14.00
N LEU A 297 6.64 -14.08 14.16
CA LEU A 297 6.39 -15.51 14.02
C LEU A 297 6.41 -15.97 12.55
N ARG A 298 6.12 -15.07 11.60
CA ARG A 298 6.19 -15.37 10.15
C ARG A 298 7.60 -15.36 9.59
N ALA A 299 8.56 -14.92 10.39
CA ALA A 299 9.96 -14.95 10.04
C ALA A 299 10.48 -16.37 9.77
N ASN A 300 9.88 -17.41 10.34
CA ASN A 300 10.45 -18.75 10.42
C ASN A 300 10.16 -19.63 9.18
N VAL A 301 10.44 -19.13 7.98
CA VAL A 301 10.35 -19.90 6.73
C VAL A 301 11.66 -20.67 6.54
N SER A 302 11.56 -21.99 6.32
CA SER A 302 12.70 -22.84 5.97
C SER A 302 13.02 -22.78 4.47
N LEU A 303 14.24 -23.17 4.09
CA LEU A 303 14.67 -23.16 2.68
C LEU A 303 13.80 -24.07 1.79
N ASP A 304 13.22 -25.14 2.35
CA ASP A 304 12.31 -26.05 1.65
C ASP A 304 10.91 -25.44 1.41
N GLU A 305 10.50 -24.46 2.22
CA GLU A 305 9.17 -23.85 2.17
C GLU A 305 9.09 -22.60 1.28
N VAL A 306 10.23 -22.03 0.87
CA VAL A 306 10.25 -20.79 0.06
C VAL A 306 9.65 -20.98 -1.35
N GLY A 307 9.50 -22.22 -1.80
CA GLY A 307 8.89 -22.57 -3.09
C GLY A 307 9.87 -22.93 -4.20
N LEU A 308 11.12 -23.25 -3.88
CA LEU A 308 12.08 -23.76 -4.85
C LEU A 308 11.61 -25.12 -5.39
N LEU A 309 11.78 -25.35 -6.69
CA LEU A 309 11.62 -26.69 -7.26
C LEU A 309 12.83 -27.57 -6.87
N PRO A 310 12.69 -28.91 -6.85
CA PRO A 310 13.72 -29.80 -6.30
C PRO A 310 15.12 -29.59 -6.88
N ASP A 311 15.22 -29.38 -8.20
CA ASP A 311 16.50 -29.17 -8.88
C ASP A 311 17.14 -27.84 -8.44
N ASP A 312 16.38 -26.74 -8.43
CA ASP A 312 16.86 -25.41 -8.02
C ASP A 312 17.24 -25.38 -6.54
N LEU A 313 16.49 -26.09 -5.70
CA LEU A 313 16.83 -26.27 -4.29
C LEU A 313 18.17 -27.00 -4.13
N ALA A 314 18.43 -28.02 -4.96
CA ALA A 314 19.71 -28.71 -4.97
C ALA A 314 20.86 -27.77 -5.41
N HIS A 315 20.65 -26.95 -6.45
CA HIS A 315 21.64 -25.93 -6.87
C HIS A 315 21.98 -24.98 -5.71
N ILE A 316 20.96 -24.43 -5.04
CA ILE A 316 21.17 -23.49 -3.93
C ILE A 316 21.89 -24.16 -2.75
N ARG A 317 21.50 -25.38 -2.37
CA ARG A 317 22.21 -26.14 -1.32
C ARG A 317 23.69 -26.33 -1.67
N ARG A 318 24.00 -26.71 -2.92
CA ARG A 318 25.39 -26.82 -3.38
C ARG A 318 26.16 -25.50 -3.29
N PHE A 319 25.51 -24.36 -3.53
CA PHE A 319 26.15 -23.06 -3.37
C PHE A 319 26.44 -22.76 -1.89
N LEU A 320 25.48 -23.05 -1.01
CA LEU A 320 25.58 -22.83 0.44
C LEU A 320 26.62 -23.76 1.09
N ASP A 321 26.86 -24.94 0.53
CA ASP A 321 27.90 -25.87 1.02
C ASP A 321 29.33 -25.44 0.66
N ARG A 322 29.52 -24.39 -0.16
CA ARG A 322 30.84 -23.89 -0.53
C ARG A 322 31.50 -23.17 0.65
N PRO A 323 32.82 -23.36 0.86
CA PRO A 323 33.53 -22.65 1.93
C PRO A 323 33.64 -21.15 1.65
N GLN A 324 33.69 -20.76 0.37
CA GLN A 324 33.81 -19.38 -0.05
C GLN A 324 33.12 -19.12 -1.38
N GLY A 325 32.82 -17.85 -1.63
CA GLY A 325 32.22 -17.36 -2.86
C GLY A 325 31.06 -16.42 -2.59
N ILE A 326 30.42 -15.93 -3.65
CA ILE A 326 29.28 -15.00 -3.54
C ILE A 326 28.03 -15.63 -4.11
N ILE A 327 26.93 -15.54 -3.36
CA ILE A 327 25.59 -15.84 -3.83
C ILE A 327 24.79 -14.55 -3.79
N LEU A 328 24.22 -14.18 -4.94
CA LEU A 328 23.38 -12.98 -5.03
C LEU A 328 21.92 -13.35 -5.17
N VAL A 329 21.07 -12.64 -4.45
CA VAL A 329 19.62 -12.71 -4.62
C VAL A 329 19.14 -11.39 -5.23
N THR A 330 18.39 -11.48 -6.32
CA THR A 330 17.89 -10.30 -7.05
C THR A 330 16.38 -10.36 -7.26
N GLY A 331 15.81 -9.20 -7.59
CA GLY A 331 14.40 -8.98 -7.80
C GLY A 331 13.92 -7.65 -7.21
N PRO A 332 12.70 -7.21 -7.54
CA PRO A 332 12.16 -5.94 -7.07
C PRO A 332 11.88 -5.92 -5.55
N THR A 333 11.49 -4.76 -5.03
CA THR A 333 11.02 -4.63 -3.64
C THR A 333 9.84 -5.57 -3.38
N GLY A 334 9.86 -6.27 -2.25
CA GLY A 334 8.80 -7.20 -1.87
C GLY A 334 8.81 -8.55 -2.62
N SER A 335 9.87 -8.86 -3.37
CA SER A 335 10.01 -10.14 -4.07
C SER A 335 10.40 -11.33 -3.18
N GLY A 336 10.67 -11.11 -1.89
CA GLY A 336 11.04 -12.17 -0.94
C GLY A 336 12.54 -12.37 -0.72
N LYS A 337 13.41 -11.46 -1.22
CA LYS A 337 14.88 -11.58 -1.12
C LYS A 337 15.37 -11.82 0.31
N SER A 338 14.96 -10.98 1.25
CA SER A 338 15.33 -11.11 2.66
C SER A 338 14.84 -12.43 3.25
N THR A 339 13.64 -12.90 2.87
CA THR A 339 13.11 -14.20 3.30
C THR A 339 13.98 -15.36 2.81
N LEU A 340 14.41 -15.34 1.55
CA LEU A 340 15.31 -16.37 1.02
C LEU A 340 16.69 -16.32 1.70
N LEU A 341 17.26 -15.12 1.87
CA LEU A 341 18.54 -14.96 2.55
C LEU A 341 18.49 -15.48 3.98
N TYR A 342 17.45 -15.15 4.73
CA TYR A 342 17.29 -15.61 6.10
C TYR A 342 17.03 -17.12 6.18
N ALA A 343 16.29 -17.70 5.23
CA ALA A 343 16.14 -19.15 5.11
C ALA A 343 17.50 -19.84 4.83
N ALA A 344 18.33 -19.24 3.97
CA ALA A 344 19.70 -19.71 3.71
C ALA A 344 20.60 -19.60 4.95
N LEU A 345 20.52 -18.49 5.70
CA LEU A 345 21.27 -18.31 6.94
C LEU A 345 20.92 -19.37 7.98
N ARG A 346 19.63 -19.69 8.16
CA ARG A 346 19.20 -20.78 9.04
C ARG A 346 19.69 -22.14 8.58
N HIS A 347 19.71 -22.39 7.28
CA HIS A 347 20.26 -23.63 6.73
C HIS A 347 21.76 -23.76 7.00
N LEU A 348 22.50 -22.65 6.96
CA LEU A 348 23.94 -22.59 7.24
C LEU A 348 24.28 -22.62 8.73
N GLN A 349 23.30 -22.34 9.60
CA GLN A 349 23.50 -22.18 11.03
C GLN A 349 24.00 -23.49 11.66
N HIS A 350 25.20 -23.41 12.22
CA HIS A 350 25.85 -24.52 12.90
C HIS A 350 26.74 -23.96 13.99
N GLU A 351 26.92 -24.70 15.09
CA GLU A 351 27.74 -24.25 16.24
C GLU A 351 29.21 -24.01 15.89
N THR A 352 29.68 -24.56 14.77
CA THR A 352 31.05 -24.43 14.27
C THR A 352 31.21 -23.33 13.22
N ARG A 353 30.18 -22.51 12.98
CA ARG A 353 30.21 -21.44 11.97
C ARG A 353 29.87 -20.11 12.59
N ASN A 354 30.75 -19.13 12.41
CA ASN A 354 30.49 -17.75 12.77
C ASN A 354 29.78 -17.02 11.63
N ILE A 355 28.53 -16.63 11.88
CA ILE A 355 27.68 -15.95 10.89
C ILE A 355 27.44 -14.51 11.36
N VAL A 356 27.81 -13.55 10.50
CA VAL A 356 27.68 -12.12 10.79
C VAL A 356 26.97 -11.39 9.65
N THR A 357 26.01 -10.52 9.97
CA THR A 357 25.23 -9.77 8.97
C THR A 357 25.39 -8.26 9.13
N VAL A 358 25.21 -7.52 8.04
CA VAL A 358 25.01 -6.06 8.03
C VAL A 358 23.76 -5.71 7.24
N GLU A 359 22.82 -4.99 7.85
CA GLU A 359 21.46 -4.82 7.32
C GLU A 359 20.91 -3.40 7.55
N ASP A 360 20.00 -2.95 6.69
CA ASP A 360 19.40 -1.60 6.75
C ASP A 360 17.88 -1.64 6.49
N PRO A 361 17.05 -1.80 7.53
CA PRO A 361 17.38 -2.22 8.89
C PRO A 361 17.41 -3.75 9.05
N VAL A 362 17.72 -4.24 10.26
CA VAL A 362 17.47 -5.64 10.62
C VAL A 362 15.96 -5.88 10.67
N GLU A 363 15.45 -6.84 9.88
CA GLU A 363 14.00 -7.07 9.79
C GLU A 363 13.45 -7.83 10.99
N TYR A 364 14.20 -8.80 11.49
CA TYR A 364 13.93 -9.50 12.74
C TYR A 364 15.20 -10.20 13.24
N GLN A 365 15.23 -10.50 14.54
CA GLN A 365 16.37 -11.16 15.17
C GLN A 365 16.35 -12.68 14.90
N ILE A 366 17.50 -13.22 14.50
CA ILE A 366 17.74 -14.65 14.34
C ILE A 366 18.67 -15.08 15.48
N GLY A 367 18.17 -15.93 16.37
CA GLY A 367 18.98 -16.46 17.47
C GLY A 367 20.23 -17.18 16.94
N GLY A 368 21.39 -16.89 17.52
CA GLY A 368 22.67 -17.51 17.14
C GLY A 368 23.40 -16.85 15.96
N ILE A 369 22.90 -15.73 15.42
CA ILE A 369 23.56 -14.95 14.37
C ILE A 369 23.84 -13.54 14.87
N SER A 370 25.04 -13.03 14.59
CA SER A 370 25.40 -11.64 14.94
C SER A 370 24.91 -10.68 13.87
N GLN A 371 23.85 -9.92 14.14
CA GLN A 371 23.24 -9.00 13.17
C GLN A 371 23.59 -7.54 13.49
N VAL A 372 24.21 -6.84 12.53
CA VAL A 372 24.57 -5.42 12.65
C VAL A 372 23.60 -4.57 11.85
N GLN A 373 22.96 -3.60 12.49
CA GLN A 373 22.13 -2.61 11.80
C GLN A 373 22.96 -1.40 11.37
N VAL A 374 22.75 -0.94 10.13
CA VAL A 374 23.29 0.32 9.62
C VAL A 374 22.74 1.50 10.42
N ASP A 375 23.61 2.46 10.70
CA ASP A 375 23.27 3.69 11.41
C ASP A 375 24.13 4.83 10.87
N GLU A 376 23.56 5.61 9.95
CA GLU A 376 24.26 6.72 9.30
C GLU A 376 24.66 7.82 10.28
N LYS A 377 23.84 8.09 11.31
CA LYS A 377 24.14 9.12 12.32
C LYS A 377 25.37 8.76 13.15
N ALA A 378 25.50 7.49 13.50
CA ALA A 378 26.69 6.97 14.18
C ALA A 378 27.84 6.59 13.22
N LYS A 379 27.72 6.89 11.91
CA LYS A 379 28.70 6.52 10.86
C LYS A 379 28.95 5.01 10.72
N LYS A 380 28.01 4.18 11.15
CA LYS A 380 28.00 2.72 10.93
C LYS A 380 27.39 2.41 9.57
N THR A 381 28.09 2.77 8.48
CA THR A 381 27.66 2.51 7.09
C THR A 381 27.95 1.07 6.66
N PHE A 382 27.37 0.61 5.54
CA PHE A 382 27.65 -0.71 4.96
C PHE A 382 29.17 -0.97 4.78
N PRO A 383 29.97 -0.10 4.11
CA PRO A 383 31.41 -0.31 4.00
C PRO A 383 32.14 -0.33 5.35
N ALA A 384 31.75 0.51 6.30
CA ALA A 384 32.41 0.60 7.60
C ALA A 384 32.15 -0.66 8.45
N ALA A 385 30.88 -1.09 8.51
CA ALA A 385 30.47 -2.29 9.21
C ALA A 385 31.11 -3.53 8.58
N LEU A 386 31.09 -3.67 7.25
CA LEU A 386 31.69 -4.80 6.55
C LEU A 386 33.20 -4.93 6.81
N ARG A 387 33.94 -3.81 6.83
CA ARG A 387 35.36 -3.82 7.24
C ARG A 387 35.56 -4.27 8.67
N ALA A 388 34.65 -3.95 9.57
CA ALA A 388 34.72 -4.40 10.96
C ALA A 388 34.42 -5.90 11.07
N ILE A 389 33.40 -6.38 10.35
CA ILE A 389 33.01 -7.79 10.28
C ILE A 389 34.19 -8.67 9.82
N LEU A 390 34.99 -8.23 8.85
CA LEU A 390 36.18 -8.98 8.41
C LEU A 390 37.28 -9.15 9.48
N ARG A 391 37.18 -8.44 10.61
CA ARG A 391 38.06 -8.62 11.77
C ARG A 391 37.38 -9.38 12.91
N GLN A 392 36.24 -10.01 12.65
CA GLN A 392 35.47 -10.79 13.62
C GLN A 392 35.56 -12.30 13.37
N ASP A 393 36.49 -12.73 12.52
CA ASP A 393 36.66 -14.14 12.14
C ASP A 393 35.37 -14.80 11.62
N PRO A 394 34.65 -14.20 10.64
CA PRO A 394 33.40 -14.78 10.14
C PRO A 394 33.68 -15.94 9.17
N ASP A 395 32.80 -16.94 9.14
CA ASP A 395 32.76 -17.93 8.06
C ASP A 395 31.79 -17.49 6.95
N VAL A 396 30.64 -16.95 7.38
CA VAL A 396 29.56 -16.50 6.50
C VAL A 396 29.24 -15.04 6.78
N ILE A 397 29.20 -14.24 5.72
CA ILE A 397 28.84 -12.82 5.78
C ILE A 397 27.57 -12.60 4.98
N MET A 398 26.55 -11.98 5.57
CA MET A 398 25.38 -11.50 4.83
C MET A 398 25.36 -9.97 4.77
N ILE A 399 25.23 -9.44 3.56
CA ILE A 399 25.12 -8.01 3.31
C ILE A 399 23.70 -7.76 2.81
N GLY A 400 22.95 -6.90 3.50
CA GLY A 400 21.55 -6.62 3.16
C GLY A 400 21.37 -6.27 1.68
N GLU A 401 22.27 -5.44 1.15
CA GLU A 401 22.36 -5.15 -0.28
C GLU A 401 23.69 -4.53 -0.70
N ILE A 402 24.06 -4.70 -1.96
CA ILE A 402 25.17 -4.00 -2.61
C ILE A 402 24.60 -2.87 -3.47
N ARG A 403 24.70 -1.63 -2.97
CA ARG A 403 24.26 -0.42 -3.70
C ARG A 403 25.38 0.28 -4.44
N ASP A 404 26.60 0.23 -3.91
CA ASP A 404 27.74 1.02 -4.35
C ASP A 404 28.99 0.17 -4.61
N ARG A 405 29.96 0.79 -5.29
CA ARG A 405 31.23 0.18 -5.67
C ARG A 405 32.08 -0.25 -4.47
N GLU A 406 32.09 0.54 -3.40
CA GLU A 406 32.95 0.31 -2.25
C GLU A 406 32.51 -0.95 -1.50
N THR A 407 31.21 -1.04 -1.20
CA THR A 407 30.57 -2.22 -0.61
C THR A 407 30.81 -3.46 -1.48
N ALA A 408 30.62 -3.33 -2.81
CA ALA A 408 30.87 -4.41 -3.75
C ALA A 408 32.33 -4.90 -3.71
N GLN A 409 33.31 -3.98 -3.73
CA GLN A 409 34.73 -4.33 -3.71
C GLN A 409 35.14 -5.04 -2.42
N ILE A 410 34.62 -4.62 -1.27
CA ILE A 410 34.93 -5.26 0.00
C ILE A 410 34.30 -6.67 0.05
N ALA A 411 33.05 -6.81 -0.39
CA ALA A 411 32.34 -8.09 -0.46
C ALA A 411 33.08 -9.12 -1.35
N PHE A 412 33.49 -8.71 -2.55
CA PHE A 412 34.23 -9.57 -3.48
C PHE A 412 35.66 -9.88 -3.01
N ARG A 413 36.32 -8.98 -2.28
CA ARG A 413 37.60 -9.32 -1.64
C ARG A 413 37.42 -10.33 -0.52
N ALA A 414 36.37 -10.19 0.29
CA ALA A 414 36.07 -11.13 1.36
C ALA A 414 35.88 -12.56 0.82
N SER A 415 35.16 -12.71 -0.29
CA SER A 415 34.93 -14.04 -0.88
C SER A 415 36.18 -14.66 -1.48
N VAL A 416 37.13 -13.86 -1.99
CA VAL A 416 38.45 -14.34 -2.41
C VAL A 416 39.28 -14.80 -1.21
N THR A 417 39.15 -14.12 -0.06
CA THR A 417 39.89 -14.46 1.16
C THR A 417 39.21 -15.52 2.04
N GLY A 418 38.37 -16.38 1.46
CA GLY A 418 37.87 -17.57 2.16
C GLY A 418 36.49 -17.46 2.80
N HIS A 419 35.71 -16.40 2.53
CA HIS A 419 34.38 -16.22 3.13
C HIS A 419 33.25 -16.58 2.17
N LEU A 420 32.17 -17.17 2.69
CA LEU A 420 30.92 -17.27 1.95
C LEU A 420 30.13 -15.96 2.15
N VAL A 421 29.81 -15.27 1.06
CA VAL A 421 29.09 -13.99 1.09
C VAL A 421 27.72 -14.13 0.45
N LEU A 422 26.68 -13.77 1.20
CA LEU A 422 25.31 -13.67 0.70
C LEU A 422 24.94 -12.20 0.58
N SER A 423 24.34 -11.78 -0.52
CA SER A 423 23.89 -10.39 -0.66
C SER A 423 22.71 -10.24 -1.62
N THR A 424 22.08 -9.07 -1.59
CA THR A 424 21.14 -8.67 -2.64
C THR A 424 21.69 -7.62 -3.59
N VAL A 425 21.14 -7.62 -4.80
CA VAL A 425 21.23 -6.53 -5.78
C VAL A 425 19.84 -6.30 -6.38
N HIS A 426 19.56 -5.11 -6.91
CA HIS A 426 18.26 -4.81 -7.52
C HIS A 426 18.36 -4.85 -9.04
N THR A 427 18.12 -6.01 -9.63
CA THR A 427 17.95 -6.22 -11.08
C THR A 427 16.66 -6.99 -11.36
N ASN A 428 16.24 -7.02 -12.63
CA ASN A 428 14.99 -7.68 -13.03
C ASN A 428 15.15 -9.19 -13.27
N ASP A 429 16.37 -9.64 -13.54
CA ASP A 429 16.73 -11.02 -13.88
C ASP A 429 18.15 -11.35 -13.37
N ALA A 430 18.52 -12.63 -13.42
CA ALA A 430 19.77 -13.14 -12.87
C ALA A 430 20.99 -12.76 -13.72
N ALA A 431 20.87 -12.73 -15.04
CA ALA A 431 21.96 -12.34 -15.94
C ALA A 431 22.33 -10.87 -15.81
N GLY A 432 21.32 -9.99 -15.69
CA GLY A 432 21.51 -8.55 -15.49
C GLY A 432 22.16 -8.20 -14.15
N ALA A 433 22.05 -9.06 -13.13
CA ALA A 433 22.83 -8.88 -11.90
C ALA A 433 24.34 -9.03 -12.15
N VAL A 434 24.75 -9.92 -13.07
CA VAL A 434 26.16 -10.12 -13.41
C VAL A 434 26.73 -8.89 -14.10
N THR A 435 26.03 -8.35 -15.09
CA THR A 435 26.45 -7.11 -15.78
C THR A 435 26.40 -5.91 -14.84
N ARG A 436 25.41 -5.82 -13.95
CA ARG A 436 25.31 -4.75 -12.95
C ARG A 436 26.53 -4.68 -12.03
N LEU A 437 27.14 -5.80 -11.68
CA LEU A 437 28.38 -5.82 -10.89
C LEU A 437 29.54 -5.17 -11.64
N VAL A 438 29.66 -5.43 -12.95
CA VAL A 438 30.68 -4.81 -13.81
C VAL A 438 30.39 -3.31 -13.96
N ASP A 439 29.13 -2.92 -14.14
CA ASP A 439 28.71 -1.51 -14.21
C ASP A 439 28.97 -0.73 -12.92
N LEU A 440 28.91 -1.41 -11.76
CA LEU A 440 29.33 -0.83 -10.47
C LEU A 440 30.85 -0.60 -10.38
N GLY A 441 31.63 -1.07 -11.36
CA GLY A 441 33.07 -0.88 -11.44
C GLY A 441 33.88 -1.98 -10.74
N LEU A 442 33.34 -3.20 -10.70
CA LEU A 442 34.10 -4.42 -10.40
C LEU A 442 34.80 -4.93 -11.66
N GLU A 443 36.01 -5.45 -11.49
CA GLU A 443 36.75 -6.08 -12.57
C GLU A 443 36.06 -7.39 -13.00
N PRO A 444 35.86 -7.65 -14.30
CA PRO A 444 35.18 -8.86 -14.77
C PRO A 444 35.80 -10.17 -14.24
N PHE A 445 37.12 -10.21 -14.11
CA PHE A 445 37.83 -11.35 -13.51
C PHE A 445 37.42 -11.63 -12.05
N MET A 446 37.19 -10.58 -11.26
CA MET A 446 36.75 -10.71 -9.87
C MET A 446 35.34 -11.28 -9.79
N VAL A 447 34.44 -10.83 -10.67
CA VAL A 447 33.08 -11.38 -10.79
C VAL A 447 33.13 -12.84 -11.22
N ALA A 448 33.85 -13.13 -12.30
CA ALA A 448 33.94 -14.48 -12.88
C ALA A 448 34.61 -15.50 -11.96
N SER A 449 35.50 -15.09 -11.05
CA SER A 449 36.17 -16.00 -10.11
C SER A 449 35.36 -16.25 -8.85
N SER A 450 34.66 -15.23 -8.34
CA SER A 450 34.10 -15.26 -6.97
C SER A 450 32.59 -15.52 -6.93
N LEU A 451 31.85 -15.19 -7.99
CA LEU A 451 30.40 -15.40 -8.03
C LEU A 451 30.11 -16.90 -8.25
N LEU A 452 29.32 -17.50 -7.35
CA LEU A 452 28.88 -18.89 -7.45
C LEU A 452 27.59 -19.00 -8.27
N GLY A 453 26.64 -18.12 -7.96
CA GLY A 453 25.35 -18.09 -8.63
C GLY A 453 24.53 -16.85 -8.27
N VAL A 454 23.52 -16.60 -9.09
CA VAL A 454 22.53 -15.55 -8.89
C VAL A 454 21.14 -16.16 -8.89
N VAL A 455 20.35 -15.85 -7.85
CA VAL A 455 18.96 -16.26 -7.72
C VAL A 455 18.07 -15.04 -7.95
N SER A 456 17.39 -14.98 -9.09
CA SER A 456 16.32 -13.99 -9.30
C SER A 456 15.00 -14.56 -8.81
N MET A 457 14.22 -13.77 -8.10
CA MET A 457 12.93 -14.21 -7.55
C MET A 457 11.81 -13.18 -7.66
N ARG A 458 10.58 -13.69 -7.73
CA ARG A 458 9.33 -12.93 -7.53
C ARG A 458 8.37 -13.75 -6.66
N LEU A 459 7.32 -13.12 -6.13
CA LEU A 459 6.28 -13.82 -5.36
C LEU A 459 4.97 -13.86 -6.15
N VAL A 460 4.41 -15.06 -6.26
CA VAL A 460 3.04 -15.29 -6.75
C VAL A 460 2.16 -15.74 -5.60
N ARG A 461 0.88 -15.38 -5.63
CA ARG A 461 -0.08 -15.81 -4.62
C ARG A 461 -0.41 -17.29 -4.81
N THR A 462 -0.60 -18.02 -3.72
CA THR A 462 -0.96 -19.45 -3.76
C THR A 462 -2.47 -19.64 -3.73
N LEU A 463 -2.97 -20.63 -4.47
CA LEU A 463 -4.39 -20.95 -4.54
C LEU A 463 -4.96 -21.30 -3.15
N CYS A 464 -6.14 -20.79 -2.84
CA CYS A 464 -6.83 -21.12 -1.61
C CYS A 464 -7.21 -22.61 -1.59
N PRO A 465 -6.74 -23.40 -0.61
CA PRO A 465 -7.02 -24.84 -0.58
C PRO A 465 -8.50 -25.18 -0.36
N ARG A 466 -9.32 -24.24 0.14
CA ARG A 466 -10.75 -24.46 0.41
C ARG A 466 -11.67 -24.22 -0.78
N CYS A 467 -11.27 -23.39 -1.74
CA CYS A 467 -12.09 -23.04 -2.90
C CYS A 467 -11.35 -23.25 -4.23
N LYS A 468 -10.28 -24.06 -4.20
CA LYS A 468 -9.56 -24.49 -5.40
C LYS A 468 -10.49 -25.42 -6.20
N GLU A 469 -10.72 -25.07 -7.44
CA GLU A 469 -11.43 -25.89 -8.41
C GLU A 469 -10.59 -26.05 -9.67
N THR A 470 -10.83 -27.13 -10.41
CA THR A 470 -10.12 -27.38 -11.66
C THR A 470 -10.98 -27.03 -12.86
N TYR A 471 -10.32 -26.64 -13.95
CA TYR A 471 -10.95 -26.29 -15.22
C TYR A 471 -10.07 -26.74 -16.37
N GLU A 472 -10.69 -27.13 -17.49
CA GLU A 472 -9.96 -27.57 -18.67
C GLU A 472 -9.60 -26.40 -19.57
N VAL A 473 -8.37 -26.41 -20.07
CA VAL A 473 -7.84 -25.45 -21.04
C VAL A 473 -7.29 -26.22 -22.23
N ASN A 474 -7.56 -25.73 -23.44
CA ASN A 474 -6.96 -26.32 -24.64
C ASN A 474 -5.43 -26.13 -24.62
N ALA A 475 -4.67 -27.22 -24.83
CA ALA A 475 -3.21 -27.24 -24.83
C ALA A 475 -2.59 -26.21 -25.80
N SER A 476 -3.25 -25.88 -26.91
CA SER A 476 -2.79 -24.87 -27.88
C SER A 476 -2.65 -23.47 -27.27
N ASN A 477 -3.47 -23.12 -26.26
CA ASN A 477 -3.36 -21.85 -25.54
C ASN A 477 -2.16 -21.81 -24.59
N LEU A 478 -1.67 -22.98 -24.15
CA LEU A 478 -0.53 -23.12 -23.23
C LEU A 478 0.81 -23.14 -23.96
N ASN A 479 0.84 -23.62 -25.22
CA ASN A 479 2.02 -23.59 -26.07
C ASN A 479 2.54 -22.15 -26.31
N ARG A 480 1.63 -21.16 -26.35
CA ARG A 480 1.98 -19.72 -26.46
C ARG A 480 2.71 -19.16 -25.23
N LEU A 481 2.69 -19.90 -24.11
CA LEU A 481 3.25 -19.50 -22.83
C LEU A 481 4.55 -20.25 -22.50
N GLY A 482 5.06 -21.04 -23.45
CA GLY A 482 6.35 -21.72 -23.34
C GLY A 482 6.29 -23.11 -22.71
N VAL A 483 5.11 -23.73 -22.53
CA VAL A 483 5.06 -25.16 -22.24
C VAL A 483 5.51 -25.91 -23.50
N ARG A 484 6.62 -26.63 -23.40
CA ARG A 484 7.00 -27.62 -24.41
C ARG A 484 6.49 -28.98 -23.92
N ASP A 485 6.06 -29.82 -24.85
CA ASP A 485 5.57 -31.20 -24.64
C ASP A 485 4.05 -31.39 -24.40
N LEU A 486 3.22 -30.35 -24.53
CA LEU A 486 1.76 -30.53 -24.57
C LEU A 486 1.30 -30.81 -26.01
N VAL A 487 1.14 -32.10 -26.32
CA VAL A 487 0.49 -32.61 -27.53
C VAL A 487 -1.01 -32.26 -27.50
N ASP A 488 -1.64 -32.14 -28.66
CA ASP A 488 -3.08 -31.87 -28.83
C ASP A 488 -3.95 -32.53 -27.73
N GLY A 489 -4.73 -31.71 -26.99
CA GLY A 489 -5.55 -32.17 -25.87
C GLY A 489 -6.06 -31.04 -24.96
N THR A 490 -6.75 -31.42 -23.88
CA THR A 490 -7.12 -30.54 -22.77
C THR A 490 -6.17 -30.73 -21.60
N VAL A 491 -5.76 -29.63 -20.99
CA VAL A 491 -4.94 -29.59 -19.77
C VAL A 491 -5.81 -29.12 -18.63
N GLU A 492 -5.78 -29.86 -17.53
CA GLU A 492 -6.49 -29.49 -16.31
C GLU A 492 -5.66 -28.48 -15.52
N LEU A 493 -6.17 -27.26 -15.42
CA LEU A 493 -5.59 -26.19 -14.60
C LEU A 493 -6.44 -25.97 -13.36
N SER A 494 -5.87 -25.27 -12.37
CA SER A 494 -6.57 -24.92 -11.14
C SER A 494 -6.82 -23.42 -11.05
N ARG A 495 -7.97 -23.03 -10.50
CA ARG A 495 -8.31 -21.65 -10.16
C ARG A 495 -8.98 -21.58 -8.79
N GLY A 496 -8.96 -20.40 -8.18
CA GLY A 496 -9.66 -20.15 -6.93
C GLY A 496 -10.99 -19.48 -7.19
N ARG A 497 -12.10 -20.12 -6.84
CA ARG A 497 -13.45 -19.54 -7.04
C ARG A 497 -13.72 -18.31 -6.16
N GLY A 498 -13.07 -18.23 -5.00
CA GLY A 498 -13.42 -17.30 -3.93
C GLY A 498 -14.27 -17.99 -2.86
N CYS A 499 -13.96 -17.71 -1.60
CA CYS A 499 -14.75 -18.12 -0.44
C CYS A 499 -14.43 -17.23 0.78
N PRO A 500 -15.20 -17.31 1.87
CA PRO A 500 -14.95 -16.52 3.07
C PRO A 500 -13.54 -16.68 3.66
N ASN A 501 -12.94 -17.88 3.55
CA ASN A 501 -11.59 -18.16 4.07
C ASN A 501 -10.48 -17.39 3.33
N CYS A 502 -10.66 -17.13 2.04
CA CYS A 502 -9.75 -16.31 1.24
C CYS A 502 -10.29 -14.92 0.93
N ARG A 503 -11.39 -14.52 1.61
CA ARG A 503 -12.10 -13.26 1.40
C ARG A 503 -12.46 -13.02 -0.07
N GLU A 504 -12.99 -14.06 -0.71
CA GLU A 504 -13.39 -14.01 -2.12
C GLU A 504 -12.25 -13.73 -3.12
N THR A 505 -10.97 -13.75 -2.69
CA THR A 505 -9.84 -13.49 -3.59
C THR A 505 -9.46 -14.71 -4.43
N GLY A 506 -9.74 -15.91 -3.94
CA GLY A 506 -9.26 -17.17 -4.52
C GLY A 506 -7.84 -17.59 -4.06
N TYR A 507 -7.14 -16.77 -3.27
CA TYR A 507 -5.75 -16.99 -2.88
C TYR A 507 -5.51 -16.86 -1.38
N ILE A 508 -4.55 -17.63 -0.84
CA ILE A 508 -4.06 -17.50 0.54
C ILE A 508 -2.58 -17.78 0.55
N GLY A 509 -1.77 -16.79 0.95
CA GLY A 509 -0.33 -16.92 1.04
C GLY A 509 0.37 -16.71 -0.31
N ARG A 510 1.68 -16.93 -0.32
CA ARG A 510 2.56 -16.68 -1.45
C ARG A 510 3.63 -17.76 -1.55
N THR A 511 4.12 -17.99 -2.76
CA THR A 511 5.28 -18.84 -3.03
C THR A 511 6.21 -18.12 -4.00
N GLY A 512 7.53 -18.39 -3.92
CA GLY A 512 8.48 -17.81 -4.85
C GLY A 512 8.36 -18.41 -6.24
N VAL A 513 8.66 -17.63 -7.27
CA VAL A 513 9.05 -18.11 -8.60
C VAL A 513 10.50 -17.68 -8.84
N PHE A 514 11.31 -18.59 -9.38
CA PHE A 514 12.76 -18.47 -9.34
C PHE A 514 13.39 -18.64 -10.72
N GLU A 515 14.52 -17.97 -10.90
CA GLU A 515 15.49 -18.21 -11.95
C GLU A 515 16.86 -18.33 -11.27
N VAL A 516 17.50 -19.49 -11.39
CA VAL A 516 18.75 -19.81 -10.68
C VAL A 516 19.88 -19.95 -11.69
N LEU A 517 20.72 -18.92 -11.77
CA LEU A 517 21.86 -18.86 -12.65
C LEU A 517 23.10 -19.40 -11.92
N GLU A 518 23.66 -20.51 -12.40
CA GLU A 518 24.94 -21.03 -11.95
C GLU A 518 26.09 -20.47 -12.81
N ILE A 519 27.18 -20.02 -12.17
CA ILE A 519 28.36 -19.48 -12.86
C ILE A 519 29.26 -20.64 -13.33
N SER A 520 28.84 -21.30 -14.40
CA SER A 520 29.57 -22.36 -15.11
C SER A 520 30.81 -21.81 -15.84
N ASP A 521 31.73 -22.68 -16.28
CA ASP A 521 32.92 -22.26 -17.03
C ASP A 521 32.58 -21.49 -18.32
N HIS A 522 31.49 -21.85 -18.99
CA HIS A 522 31.02 -21.14 -20.17
C HIS A 522 30.55 -19.72 -19.82
N VAL A 523 29.74 -19.59 -18.75
CA VAL A 523 29.30 -18.29 -18.25
C VAL A 523 30.49 -17.45 -17.76
N ARG A 524 31.47 -18.05 -17.08
CA ARG A 524 32.72 -17.36 -16.67
C ARG A 524 33.45 -16.76 -17.85
N GLY A 525 33.59 -17.51 -18.95
CA GLY A 525 34.19 -17.02 -20.19
C GLY A 525 33.48 -15.78 -20.73
N LEU A 526 32.14 -15.78 -20.75
CA LEU A 526 31.34 -14.63 -21.20
C LEU A 526 31.50 -13.41 -20.29
N VAL A 527 31.54 -13.61 -18.97
CA VAL A 527 31.78 -12.54 -17.99
C VAL A 527 33.15 -11.92 -18.22
N LEU A 528 34.21 -12.72 -18.40
CA LEU A 528 35.57 -12.22 -18.68
C LEU A 528 35.65 -11.38 -19.96
N GLN A 529 34.82 -11.70 -20.96
CA GLN A 529 34.71 -10.97 -22.22
C GLN A 529 33.81 -9.73 -22.13
N ASN A 530 33.22 -9.46 -20.96
CA ASN A 530 32.23 -8.41 -20.75
C ASN A 530 31.05 -8.51 -21.74
N SER A 531 30.56 -9.74 -21.93
CA SER A 531 29.47 -10.03 -22.85
C SER A 531 28.14 -9.44 -22.37
N PRO A 532 27.20 -9.13 -23.29
CA PRO A 532 25.88 -8.67 -22.90
C PRO A 532 25.13 -9.72 -22.07
N ASP A 533 24.24 -9.24 -21.20
CA ASP A 533 23.34 -10.05 -20.36
C ASP A 533 22.54 -11.08 -21.16
N SER A 534 22.11 -10.74 -22.38
CA SER A 534 21.40 -11.65 -23.29
C SER A 534 22.21 -12.90 -23.66
N ALA A 535 23.54 -12.76 -23.87
CA ALA A 535 24.42 -13.88 -24.16
C ALA A 535 24.67 -14.74 -22.91
N ILE A 536 24.87 -14.10 -21.75
CA ILE A 536 25.02 -14.78 -20.45
C ILE A 536 23.77 -15.61 -20.14
N ARG A 537 22.58 -15.03 -20.35
CA ARG A 537 21.30 -15.71 -20.15
C ARG A 537 21.15 -16.92 -21.07
N GLN A 538 21.48 -16.77 -22.35
CA GLN A 538 21.41 -17.88 -23.32
C GLN A 538 22.31 -19.04 -22.89
N ALA A 539 23.57 -18.75 -22.55
CA ALA A 539 24.52 -19.73 -22.04
C ALA A 539 24.05 -20.42 -20.75
N ALA A 540 23.42 -19.67 -19.84
CA ALA A 540 22.88 -20.21 -18.61
C ALA A 540 21.70 -21.17 -18.90
N VAL A 541 20.78 -20.79 -19.79
CA VAL A 541 19.65 -21.65 -20.21
C VAL A 541 20.15 -22.94 -20.87
N GLU A 542 21.14 -22.85 -21.76
CA GLU A 542 21.79 -24.02 -22.37
C GLU A 542 22.49 -24.91 -21.34
N SER A 543 22.96 -24.32 -20.24
CA SER A 543 23.54 -25.04 -19.09
C SER A 543 22.49 -25.58 -18.11
N GLY A 544 21.19 -25.47 -18.42
CA GLY A 544 20.10 -26.02 -17.61
C GLY A 544 19.38 -25.02 -16.70
N MET A 545 19.69 -23.72 -16.78
CA MET A 545 18.94 -22.70 -16.04
C MET A 545 17.50 -22.63 -16.52
N ARG A 546 16.56 -22.76 -15.59
CA ARG A 546 15.15 -22.53 -15.84
C ARG A 546 14.83 -21.04 -15.80
N GLY A 547 14.15 -20.55 -16.84
CA GLY A 547 13.64 -19.18 -16.85
C GLY A 547 12.47 -19.01 -15.85
N MET A 548 12.32 -17.80 -15.31
CA MET A 548 11.27 -17.51 -14.31
C MET A 548 9.84 -17.83 -14.79
N GLY A 549 9.57 -17.63 -16.08
CA GLY A 549 8.28 -17.97 -16.69
C GLY A 549 8.01 -19.47 -16.70
N GLU A 550 9.03 -20.29 -17.01
CA GLU A 550 8.92 -21.74 -17.01
C GLU A 550 8.75 -22.29 -15.60
N ASP A 551 9.48 -21.75 -14.62
CA ASP A 551 9.30 -22.10 -13.20
C ASP A 551 7.87 -21.78 -12.71
N GLY A 552 7.36 -20.59 -13.02
CA GLY A 552 5.99 -20.19 -12.73
C GLY A 552 4.96 -21.12 -13.38
N LEU A 553 5.17 -21.48 -14.64
CA LEU A 553 4.29 -22.36 -15.39
C LEU A 553 4.25 -23.78 -14.83
N LYS A 554 5.39 -24.35 -14.40
CA LYS A 554 5.42 -25.63 -13.68
C LYS A 554 4.59 -25.57 -12.40
N LYS A 555 4.62 -24.46 -11.67
CA LYS A 555 3.79 -24.26 -10.46
C LYS A 555 2.30 -24.12 -10.77
N VAL A 556 1.93 -23.58 -11.94
CA VAL A 556 0.55 -23.58 -12.44
C VAL A 556 0.09 -25.01 -12.73
N MET A 557 0.92 -25.81 -13.40
CA MET A 557 0.62 -27.22 -13.68
C MET A 557 0.49 -28.08 -12.41
N MET A 558 1.25 -27.75 -11.37
CA MET A 558 1.10 -28.36 -10.03
C MET A 558 -0.15 -27.86 -9.26
N GLY A 559 -0.92 -26.93 -9.84
CA GLY A 559 -2.08 -26.30 -9.21
C GLY A 559 -1.73 -25.53 -7.94
N ARG A 560 -0.52 -24.95 -7.85
CA ARG A 560 -0.10 -24.11 -6.71
C ARG A 560 -0.50 -22.65 -6.87
N THR A 561 -0.50 -22.16 -8.10
CA THR A 561 -0.86 -20.79 -8.50
C THR A 561 -1.63 -20.83 -9.82
N THR A 562 -2.01 -19.67 -10.35
CA THR A 562 -2.69 -19.53 -11.63
C THR A 562 -1.82 -18.82 -12.66
N LEU A 563 -2.22 -18.92 -13.93
CA LEU A 563 -1.54 -18.23 -15.01
C LEU A 563 -1.60 -16.71 -14.85
N GLU A 564 -2.73 -16.18 -14.38
CA GLU A 564 -2.92 -14.74 -14.13
C GLU A 564 -1.92 -14.21 -13.10
N GLU A 565 -1.61 -15.00 -12.07
CA GLU A 565 -0.61 -14.63 -11.07
C GLU A 565 0.82 -14.66 -11.63
N VAL A 566 1.14 -15.64 -12.48
CA VAL A 566 2.46 -15.72 -13.12
C VAL A 566 2.65 -14.56 -14.10
N THR A 567 1.68 -14.26 -14.97
CA THR A 567 1.78 -13.15 -15.93
C THR A 567 1.78 -11.78 -15.28
N ARG A 568 1.17 -11.63 -14.09
CA ARG A 568 1.21 -10.39 -13.31
C ARG A 568 2.63 -10.03 -12.87
N VAL A 569 3.44 -11.02 -12.50
CA VAL A 569 4.78 -10.78 -11.97
C VAL A 569 5.87 -11.08 -12.98
N VAL A 570 5.69 -12.00 -13.92
CA VAL A 570 6.68 -12.30 -14.95
C VAL A 570 6.19 -11.65 -16.24
N TYR A 571 7.02 -10.79 -16.82
CA TYR A 571 6.84 -10.46 -18.23
C TYR A 571 7.19 -11.72 -19.00
N LEU A 572 6.18 -12.53 -19.29
CA LEU A 572 6.25 -13.49 -20.37
C LEU A 572 6.35 -12.62 -21.61
N ALA A 573 7.58 -12.23 -21.99
CA ALA A 573 7.83 -11.88 -23.36
C ALA A 573 7.17 -13.01 -24.14
N GLU A 574 6.26 -12.67 -25.04
CA GLU A 574 5.80 -13.60 -26.05
C GLU A 574 7.10 -14.16 -26.61
N ASN A 575 7.45 -15.37 -26.18
CA ASN A 575 8.48 -16.14 -26.80
C ASN A 575 7.81 -16.45 -28.12
N GLU A 576 7.90 -15.51 -29.06
CA GLU A 576 7.53 -15.69 -30.45
C GLU A 576 8.55 -16.67 -31.00
N ALA A 577 8.43 -17.91 -30.54
CA ALA A 577 9.19 -19.01 -31.01
C ALA A 577 8.57 -19.40 -32.34
N LYS A 578 9.41 -19.52 -33.35
CA LYS A 578 9.04 -20.03 -34.66
C LYS A 578 9.50 -21.47 -34.73
N THR A 579 8.71 -22.32 -35.34
CA THR A 579 9.12 -23.68 -35.66
C THR A 579 10.02 -23.66 -36.89
N CYS A 580 11.13 -24.39 -36.81
CA CYS A 580 12.02 -24.59 -37.93
C CYS A 580 11.31 -25.46 -38.97
N VAL A 581 11.06 -24.93 -40.16
CA VAL A 581 10.40 -25.65 -41.26
C VAL A 581 11.17 -26.88 -41.78
N ALA A 582 12.41 -27.08 -41.36
CA ALA A 582 13.27 -28.18 -41.81
C ALA A 582 13.36 -29.35 -40.81
N CYS A 583 13.14 -29.11 -39.52
CA CYS A 583 13.29 -30.15 -38.48
C CYS A 583 12.30 -30.03 -37.33
N ASP A 584 11.31 -29.14 -37.45
CA ASP A 584 10.28 -28.82 -36.46
C ASP A 584 10.78 -28.35 -35.09
N ALA A 585 12.10 -28.10 -34.95
CA ALA A 585 12.67 -27.54 -33.73
C ALA A 585 12.12 -26.14 -33.44
N VAL A 586 11.78 -25.87 -32.18
CA VAL A 586 11.28 -24.57 -31.72
C VAL A 586 12.47 -23.62 -31.52
N VAL A 587 12.54 -22.60 -32.37
CA VAL A 587 13.64 -21.63 -32.42
C VAL A 587 13.13 -20.26 -32.02
N ALA A 588 13.86 -19.50 -31.20
CA ALA A 588 13.45 -18.14 -30.84
C ALA A 588 13.37 -17.24 -32.09
N ARG A 589 12.42 -16.29 -32.18
CA ARG A 589 12.31 -15.39 -33.34
C ARG A 589 13.62 -14.68 -33.70
N THR A 590 14.41 -14.37 -32.68
CA THR A 590 15.69 -13.67 -32.77
C THR A 590 16.78 -14.48 -33.48
N HIS A 591 16.68 -15.81 -33.53
CA HIS A 591 17.66 -16.64 -34.21
C HIS A 591 17.41 -16.63 -35.72
N GLU A 592 18.46 -16.35 -36.49
CA GLU A 592 18.41 -16.38 -37.95
C GLU A 592 18.60 -17.79 -38.51
N PHE A 593 19.20 -18.69 -37.72
CA PHE A 593 19.44 -20.09 -38.08
C PHE A 593 18.94 -21.00 -36.96
N CYS A 594 18.41 -22.15 -37.35
CA CYS A 594 17.96 -23.19 -36.44
C CYS A 594 19.16 -23.77 -35.70
N THR A 595 19.13 -23.72 -34.38
CA THR A 595 20.18 -24.26 -33.51
C THR A 595 20.31 -25.78 -33.59
N GLN A 596 19.32 -26.48 -34.14
CA GLN A 596 19.30 -27.94 -34.25
C GLN A 596 19.83 -28.45 -35.60
N CYS A 597 19.39 -27.86 -36.72
CA CYS A 597 19.73 -28.36 -38.05
C CYS A 597 20.50 -27.35 -38.93
N GLY A 598 20.75 -26.14 -38.44
CA GLY A 598 21.43 -25.08 -39.18
C GLY A 598 20.60 -24.43 -40.29
N ALA A 599 19.34 -24.83 -40.50
CA ALA A 599 18.47 -24.23 -41.50
C ALA A 599 18.17 -22.75 -41.18
N PHE A 600 18.19 -21.89 -42.20
CA PHE A 600 17.81 -20.49 -42.04
C PHE A 600 16.33 -20.36 -41.68
N VAL A 601 16.05 -19.65 -40.59
CA VAL A 601 14.70 -19.40 -40.05
C VAL A 601 14.42 -17.91 -39.86
N GLY A 602 15.34 -17.01 -40.23
CA GLY A 602 15.21 -15.55 -40.06
C GLY A 602 14.13 -14.88 -40.92
N ASP A 603 13.79 -13.63 -40.60
CA ASP A 603 12.80 -12.80 -41.33
C ASP A 603 13.40 -12.13 -42.59
N HIS A 604 14.19 -12.90 -43.35
CA HIS A 604 14.79 -12.46 -44.60
C HIS A 604 14.36 -13.35 -45.75
N CYS A 605 14.32 -12.78 -46.95
CA CYS A 605 14.07 -13.56 -48.15
C CYS A 605 15.17 -14.60 -48.34
N THR A 606 14.81 -15.87 -48.48
CA THR A 606 15.75 -16.99 -48.72
C THR A 606 16.56 -16.85 -50.00
N LYS A 607 16.12 -16.00 -50.94
CA LYS A 607 16.79 -15.77 -52.22
C LYS A 607 17.69 -14.53 -52.24
N CYS A 608 17.28 -13.43 -51.64
CA CYS A 608 18.02 -12.16 -51.73
C CYS A 608 18.55 -11.65 -50.38
N HIS A 609 18.28 -12.38 -49.29
CA HIS A 609 18.72 -12.09 -47.92
C HIS A 609 18.36 -10.69 -47.40
N ARG A 610 17.46 -9.97 -48.06
CA ARG A 610 16.88 -8.73 -47.56
C ARG A 610 15.76 -9.03 -46.59
N ARG A 611 15.64 -8.20 -45.56
CA ARG A 611 14.57 -8.30 -44.55
C ARG A 611 13.22 -8.15 -45.25
N ILE A 612 12.29 -9.03 -44.94
CA ILE A 612 10.93 -9.00 -45.47
C ILE A 612 9.96 -8.98 -44.31
N ASP A 613 8.84 -8.28 -44.47
CA ASP A 613 7.75 -8.32 -43.49
C ASP A 613 7.16 -9.74 -43.48
N THR A 614 6.93 -10.29 -42.28
CA THR A 614 6.43 -11.65 -42.10
C THR A 614 5.02 -11.87 -42.65
N LYS A 615 4.27 -10.80 -42.94
CA LYS A 615 2.92 -10.84 -43.54
C LYS A 615 2.93 -10.91 -45.07
N TRP A 616 4.08 -10.76 -45.71
CA TRP A 616 4.18 -10.78 -47.16
C TRP A 616 4.28 -12.21 -47.69
N THR A 617 3.34 -12.60 -48.56
CA THR A 617 3.40 -13.89 -49.25
C THR A 617 4.52 -13.94 -50.29
N PHE A 618 5.05 -12.79 -50.73
CA PHE A 618 6.18 -12.71 -51.67
C PHE A 618 7.18 -11.62 -51.24
N CYS A 619 8.47 -11.80 -51.59
CA CYS A 619 9.50 -10.80 -51.33
C CYS A 619 9.44 -9.66 -52.37
N PRO A 620 9.13 -8.40 -52.00
CA PRO A 620 9.02 -7.31 -52.97
C PRO A 620 10.36 -6.86 -53.56
N HIS A 621 11.48 -7.28 -52.98
CA HIS A 621 12.80 -6.97 -53.51
C HIS A 621 13.28 -7.90 -54.63
N CYS A 622 12.75 -9.13 -54.72
CA CYS A 622 13.25 -10.12 -55.70
C CYS A 622 12.18 -11.06 -56.26
N GLY A 623 10.91 -10.87 -55.88
CA GLY A 623 9.77 -11.65 -56.35
C GLY A 623 9.72 -13.10 -55.88
N ASN A 624 10.51 -13.50 -54.87
CA ASN A 624 10.49 -14.88 -54.38
C ASN A 624 9.22 -15.14 -53.56
N ASP A 625 8.51 -16.21 -53.88
CA ASP A 625 7.34 -16.66 -53.13
C ASP A 625 7.82 -17.26 -51.79
N SER A 626 7.25 -16.79 -50.69
CA SER A 626 7.69 -17.18 -49.34
C SER A 626 7.12 -18.54 -48.90
N GLY A 627 6.20 -19.12 -49.68
CA GLY A 627 5.58 -20.42 -49.39
C GLY A 627 4.59 -20.39 -48.21
N ARG A 628 4.18 -19.22 -47.73
CA ARG A 628 3.27 -19.06 -46.58
C ARG A 628 1.83 -18.80 -47.06
N ALA A 629 0.86 -19.56 -46.54
CA ALA A 629 -0.56 -19.42 -46.86
C ALA A 629 -1.17 -18.13 -46.25
N ARG A 630 -2.19 -17.54 -46.89
CA ARG A 630 -2.89 -16.34 -46.41
C ARG A 630 -3.74 -16.68 -45.17
N GLU A 631 -3.60 -15.89 -44.10
CA GLU A 631 -4.39 -16.04 -42.85
C GLU A 631 -5.88 -15.66 -42.98
N ASP A 632 -6.34 -15.19 -44.14
CA ASP A 632 -7.70 -14.63 -44.32
C ASP A 632 -8.78 -15.64 -44.77
N ASP A 633 -8.47 -16.93 -44.97
CA ASP A 633 -9.42 -17.92 -45.55
C ASP A 633 -10.16 -18.80 -44.50
N ALA A 634 -10.15 -18.45 -43.21
CA ALA A 634 -10.80 -19.25 -42.14
C ALA A 634 -12.10 -18.66 -41.55
N GLU A 635 -12.59 -17.52 -42.05
CA GLU A 635 -13.88 -16.95 -41.64
C GLU A 635 -14.74 -16.60 -42.86
N GLY A 636 -15.66 -17.50 -43.24
CA GLY A 636 -16.78 -17.15 -44.12
C GLY A 636 -17.14 -18.17 -45.19
N SER A 637 -17.64 -19.33 -44.80
CA SER A 637 -18.47 -20.15 -45.69
C SER A 637 -19.75 -20.60 -44.98
N LYS A 638 -20.81 -19.81 -45.15
CA LYS A 638 -22.18 -20.32 -45.18
C LYS A 638 -22.75 -20.02 -46.57
N PRO A 639 -23.39 -20.99 -47.23
CA PRO A 639 -23.79 -20.84 -48.62
C PRO A 639 -25.14 -20.09 -48.69
N ASP A 640 -25.27 -19.18 -49.66
CA ASP A 640 -26.58 -18.95 -50.25
C ASP A 640 -26.51 -18.62 -51.75
N ILE A 641 -27.55 -19.08 -52.42
CA ILE A 641 -27.69 -19.36 -53.84
C ILE A 641 -28.32 -18.14 -54.54
N SER A 642 -28.02 -18.01 -55.84
CA SER A 642 -28.83 -17.38 -56.91
C SER A 642 -28.53 -15.95 -57.39
N HIS A 643 -28.35 -15.91 -58.72
CA HIS A 643 -28.81 -14.92 -59.69
C HIS A 643 -28.10 -13.56 -59.82
N GLY A 644 -27.62 -13.27 -61.05
CA GLY A 644 -27.58 -11.89 -61.53
C GLY A 644 -26.52 -11.50 -62.58
N ARG A 645 -26.68 -11.99 -63.82
CA ARG A 645 -26.40 -11.30 -65.11
C ARG A 645 -25.18 -10.32 -65.26
N ARG A 646 -24.29 -10.71 -66.19
CA ARG A 646 -23.52 -9.84 -67.14
C ARG A 646 -24.40 -8.73 -67.78
N PRO A 647 -23.88 -7.59 -68.33
CA PRO A 647 -22.83 -7.59 -69.36
C PRO A 647 -21.91 -6.35 -69.58
N ARG A 648 -20.78 -6.64 -70.28
CA ARG A 648 -20.08 -5.93 -71.39
C ARG A 648 -19.83 -4.42 -71.36
N ARG A 649 -18.56 -4.05 -71.65
CA ARG A 649 -18.00 -3.15 -72.70
C ARG A 649 -16.48 -3.10 -72.47
N GLY A 650 -15.54 -2.98 -73.41
CA GLY A 650 -15.50 -2.76 -74.86
C GLY A 650 -14.07 -2.26 -75.19
N ARG A 651 -13.42 -2.90 -76.18
CA ARG A 651 -12.23 -2.54 -77.00
C ARG A 651 -11.51 -1.20 -76.77
N ALA A 652 -10.17 -1.22 -76.86
CA ALA A 652 -9.40 -0.68 -78.00
C ALA A 652 -7.90 -1.00 -77.88
N GLU A 653 -7.28 -1.31 -79.02
CA GLU A 653 -5.87 -1.64 -79.22
C GLU A 653 -4.98 -0.39 -79.44
N LEU A 654 -3.67 -0.66 -79.50
CA LEU A 654 -2.65 -0.14 -80.44
C LEU A 654 -1.55 0.85 -79.95
N ARG A 655 -0.32 0.39 -80.27
CA ARG A 655 0.97 1.08 -80.56
C ARG A 655 1.86 1.44 -79.36
N LYS A 656 3.02 0.78 -79.21
CA LYS A 656 4.31 0.83 -79.94
C LYS A 656 5.22 2.01 -79.49
N ALA A 657 6.36 1.58 -78.91
CA ALA A 657 7.72 2.11 -79.02
C ALA A 657 8.02 3.52 -78.47
N GLY A 658 9.00 3.52 -77.55
CA GLY A 658 9.67 4.65 -76.92
C GLY A 658 10.48 4.11 -75.77
#